data_AF-A0A7K7C2N4-F1
#
_entry.id   AF-A0A7K7C2N4-F1
#
_cell.length_a   1.000
_cell.length_b   1.000
_cell.length_c   1.000
_cell.angle_alpha   90.00
_cell.angle_beta   90.00
_cell.angle_gamma   90.00
#
_symmetry.space_group_name_H-M   'P 1'
#
loop_
_entity.id
_entity.type
_entity.pdbx_description
1 polymer ?
#
loop_
_entity_poly.entity_id
_entity_poly.type
_entity_poly.pdbx_seq_one_letter_code
_entity_poly.pdbx_strand_id
1 'polypeptide(L)'
;MNLCVRLFTRGRMLPQPWRFFSRAAEDLALQRIRKVLCVAEKNDAARGIADLLSNSRMRRREGFSKFNKIYEYDYQMFGQNVTMVMTSVSGHLLAHDFIMPFRKWHSCNPLALFDAEIEKYCPENYLDIKRTLEREIQQCQALVIWTDCDREGENIGFEIIHVCRAVKPNLQVFRARFSEITLHAVRSACQNLTQPDQKTSDAVDVRQELDLRIGAAFTRFQTLRLRKIFPDILADQLISYGSCQFPTLGFVVERFKAIQAFVPEAFFKIKVTHNHEDGSVVFNWKRNRLFNHTACLVLYQMCMEDPVATVVDVVSKPKSKWRPLPLDTVELEKLASRKLKINAKETMTLAEKLYTKGFISYPRTETNIFPKELNLSALVEQQTQDPNWGEFAQRILDQGGPTPRSGTKSDQAHPPIHPTKYTSNLQGNEQRLYEFIVRHFLACCSQDAKGQETTVEIDIASEQFIAQGLMILARNYLEVYPYDKWSDKVIPLYQKGSRFQPTTVEMVDGETSPPLLLTEADLIALMEKHGIGTDATHAEHIETIKTRMYVGLTADQRFLPGHLGMGLVEGYDSMGYEMSKPDLRAELEADLKLICEGKKDKSVVLQQQVQKYKQVFIEAVARANKLDQALAQYFGEAAEIPEQDEVYPEMPVSVRKCPQCNSDMVLKTRKNGGFYLSCMGYPACKTAVWFPDFVLDVTRDESICDVCKPHPVHRLKFKFKKGSVPPVMPLEFVGCIGGCDEMLRELLDLKYLHRSSQPASSTAQPGHHLQASHSLNRAGSESRQARGTSNPSRGHLLSINSSRTPRAAPAAAPDDGNAVVCNCGSEALLLTVRKDGPNRGRQFYKCSSSTCNFFLWADEQPQDGGTAAPRSSTQLQPTAGRAAAGFQRPGGGREPLGSSSRDAGGGAVCNCDQPAVTRTVQKDGPNKGRQFHTCPKPREQQCGFFQWADENVAPGPSGDDSLNHFGSNGYSRGLGSKAKRPGSLSSGSAAKKPRTCSVCHQPGHTRKTCPQNH
;
A
#
# COMPACT_ATOMS: atom_id res chain seq x y z
N MET A 1 30.55 -53.34 -48.20
CA MET A 1 31.14 -52.12 -48.77
C MET A 1 30.12 -51.00 -48.64
N ASN A 2 30.42 -50.01 -47.79
CA ASN A 2 30.02 -48.59 -47.75
C ASN A 2 28.59 -48.19 -48.23
N LEU A 3 27.75 -47.44 -47.51
CA LEU A 3 27.95 -46.48 -46.42
C LEU A 3 26.63 -46.29 -45.66
N CYS A 4 26.71 -45.99 -44.37
CA CYS A 4 25.66 -46.00 -43.35
C CYS A 4 24.96 -44.64 -43.17
N VAL A 5 23.62 -44.57 -43.11
CA VAL A 5 22.88 -43.43 -42.51
C VAL A 5 21.50 -43.85 -41.93
N ARG A 6 21.34 -43.52 -40.63
CA ARG A 6 20.13 -43.18 -39.83
C ARG A 6 19.31 -44.24 -39.09
N LEU A 7 19.52 -44.26 -37.76
CA LEU A 7 18.51 -44.30 -36.68
C LEU A 7 19.09 -43.66 -35.39
N PHE A 8 18.21 -43.20 -34.48
CA PHE A 8 18.35 -42.83 -33.05
C PHE A 8 18.13 -41.37 -32.56
N THR A 9 16.88 -41.14 -32.09
CA THR A 9 16.37 -40.69 -30.77
C THR A 9 17.10 -39.71 -29.82
N ARG A 10 16.28 -38.81 -29.24
CA ARG A 10 16.22 -38.27 -27.84
C ARG A 10 17.51 -37.72 -27.20
N GLY A 11 17.66 -36.40 -27.20
CA GLY A 11 18.64 -35.67 -26.39
C GLY A 11 18.13 -35.31 -24.99
N ARG A 12 18.84 -35.78 -23.95
CA ARG A 12 18.87 -35.19 -22.60
C ARG A 12 19.95 -34.11 -22.58
N MET A 13 19.64 -32.93 -22.04
CA MET A 13 20.63 -31.90 -21.72
C MET A 13 21.45 -32.33 -20.49
N LEU A 14 22.77 -32.30 -20.63
CA LEU A 14 23.77 -32.54 -19.59
C LEU A 14 23.97 -31.28 -18.70
N PRO A 15 24.25 -31.42 -17.40
CA PRO A 15 24.74 -30.32 -16.57
C PRO A 15 26.25 -30.09 -16.82
N GLN A 16 26.66 -28.83 -16.90
CA GLN A 16 28.06 -28.42 -17.01
C GLN A 16 28.86 -28.64 -15.70
N PRO A 17 30.18 -28.81 -15.78
CA PRO A 17 30.99 -29.39 -14.71
C PRO A 17 31.51 -28.34 -13.73
N TRP A 18 31.06 -28.39 -12.48
CA TRP A 18 31.78 -27.79 -11.36
C TRP A 18 32.95 -28.70 -10.97
N ARG A 19 34.12 -28.09 -10.90
CA ARG A 19 35.43 -28.73 -10.76
C ARG A 19 35.57 -29.46 -9.42
N PHE A 20 36.18 -30.64 -9.49
CA PHE A 20 36.65 -31.51 -8.41
C PHE A 20 37.33 -30.74 -7.26
N PHE A 21 36.59 -30.40 -6.21
CA PHE A 21 37.07 -30.51 -4.84
C PHE A 21 36.47 -31.82 -4.28
N SER A 22 37.31 -32.68 -3.71
CA SER A 22 36.90 -34.05 -3.39
C SER A 22 35.77 -34.07 -2.36
N ARG A 23 34.70 -34.84 -2.63
CA ARG A 23 33.64 -35.21 -1.66
C ARG A 23 34.21 -35.61 -0.28
N ALA A 24 35.37 -36.27 -0.29
CA ALA A 24 36.11 -36.66 0.91
C ALA A 24 36.57 -35.47 1.79
N ALA A 25 36.89 -34.31 1.20
CA ALA A 25 37.31 -33.12 1.93
C ALA A 25 36.12 -32.38 2.56
N GLU A 26 34.96 -32.38 1.89
CA GLU A 26 33.70 -31.92 2.49
C GLU A 26 33.24 -32.84 3.62
N ASP A 27 33.32 -34.16 3.42
CA ASP A 27 33.01 -35.15 4.46
C ASP A 27 33.96 -35.02 5.67
N LEU A 28 35.27 -34.81 5.44
CA LEU A 28 36.26 -34.53 6.49
C LEU A 28 36.02 -33.20 7.23
N ALA A 29 35.56 -32.17 6.53
CA ALA A 29 35.22 -30.88 7.13
C ALA A 29 33.97 -30.99 8.01
N LEU A 30 32.97 -31.76 7.56
CA LEU A 30 31.78 -32.07 8.33
C LEU A 30 32.12 -32.86 9.59
N GLN A 31 32.99 -33.88 9.51
CA GLN A 31 33.45 -34.70 10.65
C GLN A 31 34.17 -33.92 11.78
N ARG A 32 34.51 -32.64 11.59
CA ARG A 32 35.15 -31.80 12.62
C ARG A 32 34.15 -30.96 13.43
N ILE A 33 32.88 -30.94 13.04
CA ILE A 33 31.84 -30.17 13.72
C ILE A 33 31.49 -30.84 15.06
N ARG A 34 31.74 -30.15 16.18
CA ARG A 34 31.34 -30.63 17.52
C ARG A 34 30.21 -29.81 18.13
N LYS A 35 30.16 -28.51 17.84
CA LYS A 35 29.11 -27.58 18.26
C LYS A 35 28.52 -26.85 17.07
N VAL A 36 27.19 -26.77 17.04
CA VAL A 36 26.43 -26.11 15.97
C VAL A 36 25.60 -24.97 16.57
N LEU A 37 25.87 -23.73 16.17
CA LEU A 37 25.02 -22.61 16.54
C LEU A 37 23.75 -22.66 15.69
N CYS A 38 22.59 -22.69 16.32
CA CYS A 38 21.30 -22.64 15.66
C CYS A 38 20.58 -21.37 16.07
N VAL A 39 20.06 -20.59 15.11
CA VAL A 39 19.45 -19.28 15.41
C VAL A 39 18.07 -19.19 14.79
N ALA A 40 17.04 -19.13 15.64
CA ALA A 40 15.66 -18.91 15.21
C ALA A 40 15.29 -17.41 15.24
N GLU A 41 14.16 -17.06 14.62
CA GLU A 41 13.71 -15.67 14.53
C GLU A 41 13.23 -15.08 15.86
N LYS A 42 12.65 -15.93 16.72
CA LYS A 42 12.06 -15.57 18.02
C LYS A 42 12.36 -16.64 19.06
N ASN A 43 12.39 -16.26 20.33
CA ASN A 43 12.73 -17.19 21.42
C ASN A 43 11.73 -18.34 21.55
N ASP A 44 10.44 -18.11 21.29
CA ASP A 44 9.43 -19.17 21.35
C ASP A 44 9.64 -20.24 20.27
N ALA A 45 10.01 -19.84 19.05
CA ALA A 45 10.41 -20.78 17.99
C ALA A 45 11.68 -21.55 18.38
N ALA A 46 12.72 -20.88 18.88
CA ALA A 46 13.94 -21.54 19.38
C ALA A 46 13.64 -22.59 20.45
N ARG A 47 12.78 -22.22 21.43
CA ARG A 47 12.35 -23.13 22.50
C ARG A 47 11.57 -24.33 21.94
N GLY A 48 10.61 -24.10 21.06
CA GLY A 48 9.78 -25.16 20.48
C GLY A 48 10.60 -26.15 19.66
N ILE A 49 11.48 -25.65 18.79
CA ILE A 49 12.37 -26.47 17.96
C ILE A 49 13.33 -27.28 18.84
N ALA A 50 13.96 -26.65 19.84
CA ALA A 50 14.87 -27.34 20.76
C ALA A 50 14.16 -28.40 21.62
N ASP A 51 12.95 -28.13 22.09
CA ASP A 51 12.14 -29.07 22.85
C ASP A 51 11.83 -30.32 22.02
N LEU A 52 11.37 -30.13 20.77
CA LEU A 52 11.06 -31.24 19.86
C LEU A 52 12.32 -32.06 19.49
N LEU A 53 13.42 -31.41 19.13
CA LEU A 53 14.63 -32.12 18.69
C LEU A 53 15.34 -32.84 19.85
N SER A 54 15.25 -32.33 21.07
CA SER A 54 15.84 -32.96 22.26
C SER A 54 14.93 -34.01 22.93
N ASN A 55 13.66 -34.11 22.51
CA ASN A 55 12.58 -34.79 23.24
C ASN A 55 12.50 -34.28 24.69
N SER A 56 12.42 -32.95 24.86
CA SER A 56 12.37 -32.24 26.14
C SER A 56 13.56 -32.45 27.08
N ARG A 57 14.72 -32.86 26.54
CA ARG A 57 15.99 -33.04 27.29
C ARG A 57 16.95 -31.85 27.15
N MET A 58 16.51 -30.75 26.55
CA MET A 58 17.31 -29.54 26.39
C MET A 58 17.69 -28.90 27.74
N ARG A 59 18.93 -28.42 27.84
CA ARG A 59 19.42 -27.63 28.96
C ARG A 59 19.36 -26.15 28.62
N ARG A 60 18.62 -25.38 29.42
CA ARG A 60 18.55 -23.91 29.27
C ARG A 60 19.81 -23.24 29.84
N ARG A 61 20.38 -22.29 29.09
CA ARG A 61 21.45 -21.37 29.48
C ARG A 61 21.05 -19.92 29.13
N GLU A 62 21.67 -18.97 29.80
CA GLU A 62 21.42 -17.54 29.59
C GLU A 62 22.30 -16.94 28.49
N GLY A 63 21.68 -16.14 27.62
CA GLY A 63 22.35 -15.19 26.73
C GLY A 63 22.69 -13.89 27.47
N PHE A 64 23.21 -12.89 26.75
CA PHE A 64 23.28 -11.53 27.30
C PHE A 64 21.90 -10.85 27.29
N SER A 65 21.05 -11.18 26.32
CA SER A 65 19.65 -10.74 26.31
C SER A 65 18.84 -11.57 27.28
N LYS A 66 18.04 -10.91 28.14
CA LYS A 66 17.14 -11.58 29.08
C LYS A 66 16.00 -12.33 28.40
N PHE A 67 15.67 -11.99 27.16
CA PHE A 67 14.54 -12.53 26.41
C PHE A 67 14.93 -13.64 25.44
N ASN A 68 16.20 -13.69 25.02
CA ASN A 68 16.73 -14.67 24.06
C ASN A 68 17.61 -15.68 24.79
N LYS A 69 17.00 -16.81 25.16
CA LYS A 69 17.66 -17.89 25.89
C LYS A 69 18.46 -18.78 24.93
N ILE A 70 19.38 -19.54 25.51
CA ILE A 70 20.13 -20.58 24.83
C ILE A 70 19.63 -21.94 25.31
N TYR A 71 19.45 -22.87 24.39
CA TYR A 71 18.99 -24.23 24.63
C TYR A 71 20.02 -25.20 24.06
N GLU A 72 20.74 -25.89 24.94
CA GLU A 72 21.78 -26.85 24.58
C GLU A 72 21.27 -28.28 24.66
N TYR A 73 21.56 -29.09 23.65
CA TYR A 73 21.24 -30.52 23.63
C TYR A 73 22.13 -31.26 22.63
N ASP A 74 22.34 -32.55 22.87
CA ASP A 74 23.05 -33.40 21.92
C ASP A 74 22.09 -33.92 20.83
N TYR A 75 22.57 -33.93 19.60
CA TYR A 75 21.81 -34.36 18.44
C TYR A 75 22.71 -35.04 17.41
N GLN A 76 22.17 -35.97 16.64
CA GLN A 76 22.91 -36.62 15.56
C GLN A 76 22.71 -35.84 14.26
N MET A 77 23.77 -35.20 13.77
CA MET A 77 23.78 -34.39 12.55
C MET A 77 25.13 -34.58 11.84
N PHE A 78 25.14 -34.49 10.51
CA PHE A 78 26.37 -34.68 9.72
C PHE A 78 27.07 -36.03 9.97
N GLY A 79 26.30 -37.09 10.25
CA GLY A 79 26.83 -38.43 10.51
C GLY A 79 27.52 -38.60 11.87
N GLN A 80 27.41 -37.64 12.79
CA GLN A 80 28.06 -37.68 14.10
C GLN A 80 27.20 -37.03 15.19
N ASN A 81 27.60 -37.20 16.45
CA ASN A 81 26.98 -36.52 17.58
C ASN A 81 27.56 -35.11 17.72
N VAL A 82 26.69 -34.11 17.72
CA VAL A 82 27.03 -32.70 17.92
C VAL A 82 26.22 -32.12 19.07
N THR A 83 26.77 -31.13 19.75
CA THR A 83 26.01 -30.32 20.69
C THR A 83 25.38 -29.15 19.93
N MET A 84 24.05 -29.14 19.87
CA MET A 84 23.27 -28.05 19.31
C MET A 84 23.20 -26.91 20.32
N VAL A 85 23.53 -25.69 19.90
CA VAL A 85 23.41 -24.46 20.69
C VAL A 85 22.30 -23.63 20.04
N MET A 86 21.06 -23.89 20.43
CA MET A 86 19.89 -23.20 19.87
C MET A 86 19.65 -21.88 20.62
N THR A 87 19.60 -20.77 19.90
CA THR A 87 19.27 -19.44 20.42
C THR A 87 18.34 -18.72 19.44
N SER A 88 18.05 -17.45 19.69
CA SER A 88 17.16 -16.66 18.83
C SER A 88 17.62 -15.21 18.69
N VAL A 89 17.14 -14.58 17.62
CA VAL A 89 16.98 -13.12 17.54
C VAL A 89 15.56 -12.73 17.95
N SER A 90 15.16 -11.48 17.69
CA SER A 90 13.84 -10.95 18.01
C SER A 90 13.27 -10.19 16.80
N GLY A 91 13.20 -10.88 15.66
CA GLY A 91 13.01 -10.25 14.33
C GLY A 91 14.33 -9.72 13.75
N HIS A 92 14.26 -8.66 12.95
CA HIS A 92 15.44 -7.97 12.41
C HIS A 92 16.41 -7.56 13.52
N LEU A 93 17.66 -8.00 13.38
CA LEU A 93 18.79 -7.68 14.24
C LEU A 93 19.43 -6.34 13.84
N LEU A 94 19.41 -6.03 12.54
CA LEU A 94 19.97 -4.82 11.97
C LEU A 94 18.87 -3.85 11.54
N ALA A 95 19.13 -2.56 11.68
CA ALA A 95 18.35 -1.47 11.11
C ALA A 95 19.13 -0.84 9.96
N HIS A 96 18.42 -0.29 8.97
CA HIS A 96 18.98 0.51 7.90
C HIS A 96 18.57 1.98 8.09
N ASP A 97 19.51 2.90 7.94
CA ASP A 97 19.25 4.35 7.98
C ASP A 97 20.30 5.06 7.11
N PHE A 98 20.05 6.31 6.77
CA PHE A 98 21.07 7.12 6.11
C PHE A 98 22.26 7.35 7.05
N ILE A 99 23.44 7.58 6.48
CA ILE A 99 24.58 8.00 7.29
C ILE A 99 24.27 9.30 8.07
N MET A 100 24.90 9.48 9.23
CA MET A 100 24.62 10.56 10.20
C MET A 100 24.39 11.97 9.61
N PRO A 101 25.13 12.44 8.59
CA PRO A 101 24.88 13.75 7.97
C PRO A 101 23.47 13.93 7.37
N PHE A 102 22.79 12.87 6.92
CA PHE A 102 21.49 12.94 6.23
C PHE A 102 20.30 12.59 7.13
N ARG A 103 20.54 12.08 8.35
CA ARG A 103 19.47 11.69 9.30
C ARG A 103 18.65 12.88 9.80
N LYS A 104 19.29 14.03 10.02
CA LYS A 104 18.58 15.25 10.45
C LYS A 104 17.75 15.81 9.30
N TRP A 105 16.49 16.14 9.57
CA TRP A 105 15.56 16.58 8.52
C TRP A 105 15.99 17.87 7.83
N HIS A 106 16.57 18.80 8.58
CA HIS A 106 17.02 20.10 8.09
C HIS A 106 18.50 20.13 7.64
N SER A 107 19.20 18.99 7.61
CA SER A 107 20.61 18.96 7.23
C SER A 107 20.83 18.83 5.72
N CYS A 108 19.82 18.44 4.95
CA CYS A 108 19.90 18.24 3.51
C CYS A 108 18.55 18.48 2.83
N ASN A 109 18.60 18.75 1.51
CA ASN A 109 17.40 18.76 0.67
C ASN A 109 16.88 17.32 0.53
N PRO A 110 15.56 17.03 0.69
CA PRO A 110 15.02 15.68 0.56
C PRO A 110 15.33 14.98 -0.77
N LEU A 111 15.55 15.73 -1.87
CA LEU A 111 15.97 15.15 -3.16
C LEU A 111 17.31 14.41 -3.04
N ALA A 112 18.23 14.88 -2.19
CA ALA A 112 19.53 14.25 -2.00
C ALA A 112 19.41 12.83 -1.37
N LEU A 113 18.29 12.50 -0.73
CA LEU A 113 18.07 11.20 -0.10
C LEU A 113 17.94 10.06 -1.12
N PHE A 114 17.64 10.36 -2.39
CA PHE A 114 17.67 9.36 -3.46
C PHE A 114 19.09 8.86 -3.78
N ASP A 115 20.12 9.66 -3.48
CA ASP A 115 21.53 9.32 -3.74
C ASP A 115 22.35 9.15 -2.45
N ALA A 116 21.79 9.52 -1.29
CA ALA A 116 22.48 9.46 -0.01
C ALA A 116 22.88 8.03 0.36
N GLU A 117 24.05 7.90 0.99
CA GLU A 117 24.56 6.62 1.47
C GLU A 117 23.72 6.10 2.66
N ILE A 118 23.44 4.81 2.64
CA ILE A 118 22.67 4.09 3.65
C ILE A 118 23.59 3.08 4.33
N GLU A 119 23.52 3.00 5.65
CA GLU A 119 24.28 2.06 6.45
C GLU A 119 23.34 1.11 7.20
N LYS A 120 23.77 -0.15 7.36
CA LYS A 120 23.15 -1.10 8.27
C LYS A 120 23.88 -1.05 9.62
N TYR A 121 23.14 -0.92 10.70
CA TYR A 121 23.69 -0.90 12.06
C TYR A 121 22.83 -1.73 13.01
N CYS A 122 23.42 -2.20 14.12
CA CYS A 122 22.67 -2.89 15.17
C CYS A 122 22.11 -1.86 16.16
N PRO A 123 20.79 -1.75 16.33
CA PRO A 123 20.19 -0.90 17.36
C PRO A 123 20.64 -1.25 18.78
N GLU A 124 20.63 -0.26 19.69
CA GLU A 124 21.10 -0.42 21.07
C GLU A 124 20.37 -1.56 21.81
N ASN A 125 19.06 -1.67 21.63
CA ASN A 125 18.21 -2.70 22.24
C ASN A 125 18.51 -4.12 21.76
N TYR A 126 19.25 -4.29 20.66
CA TYR A 126 19.63 -5.60 20.13
C TYR A 126 21.13 -5.92 20.26
N LEU A 127 21.92 -5.01 20.84
CA LEU A 127 23.36 -5.25 21.06
C LEU A 127 23.63 -6.48 21.92
N ASP A 128 22.78 -6.79 22.89
CA ASP A 128 22.89 -8.00 23.70
C ASP A 128 22.70 -9.28 22.89
N ILE A 129 21.79 -9.26 21.91
CA ILE A 129 21.58 -10.39 21.00
C ILE A 129 22.81 -10.54 20.11
N LYS A 130 23.27 -9.46 19.46
CA LYS A 130 24.49 -9.45 18.64
C LYS A 130 25.69 -10.00 19.39
N ARG A 131 25.95 -9.51 20.62
CA ARG A 131 27.04 -10.00 21.48
C ARG A 131 26.89 -11.47 21.84
N THR A 132 25.66 -11.96 22.00
CA THR A 132 25.42 -13.38 22.27
C THR A 132 25.80 -14.23 21.06
N LEU A 133 25.38 -13.84 19.86
CA LEU A 133 25.74 -14.53 18.61
C LEU A 133 27.26 -14.55 18.41
N GLU A 134 27.93 -13.41 18.63
CA GLU A 134 29.39 -13.30 18.55
C GLU A 134 30.12 -14.18 19.57
N ARG A 135 29.60 -14.27 20.82
CA ARG A 135 30.15 -15.15 21.86
C ARG A 135 30.00 -16.63 21.48
N GLU A 136 28.81 -17.05 21.08
CA GLU A 136 28.52 -18.46 20.83
C GLU A 136 29.24 -18.99 19.59
N ILE A 137 29.35 -18.18 18.54
CA ILE A 137 29.99 -18.62 17.30
C ILE A 137 31.49 -18.88 17.49
N GLN A 138 32.15 -18.28 18.48
CA GLN A 138 33.54 -18.59 18.83
C GLN A 138 33.74 -20.07 19.20
N GLN A 139 32.74 -20.71 19.83
CA GLN A 139 32.80 -22.12 20.24
C GLN A 139 32.19 -23.08 19.21
N CYS A 140 31.41 -22.59 18.25
CA CYS A 140 30.73 -23.41 17.25
C CYS A 140 31.53 -23.51 15.94
N GLN A 141 31.37 -24.62 15.20
CA GLN A 141 32.04 -24.86 13.92
C GLN A 141 31.11 -24.64 12.72
N ALA A 142 29.81 -24.70 12.94
CA ALA A 142 28.78 -24.46 11.94
C ALA A 142 27.66 -23.58 12.50
N LEU A 143 26.95 -22.90 11.60
CA LEU A 143 25.75 -22.12 11.85
C LEU A 143 24.59 -22.70 11.04
N VAL A 144 23.44 -22.92 11.68
CA VAL A 144 22.19 -23.30 11.03
C VAL A 144 21.14 -22.22 11.28
N ILE A 145 20.61 -21.65 10.22
CA ILE A 145 19.55 -20.64 10.27
C ILE A 145 18.18 -21.32 10.37
N TRP A 146 17.44 -20.98 11.42
CA TRP A 146 16.11 -21.48 11.77
C TRP A 146 15.06 -20.36 11.83
N THR A 147 15.30 -19.25 11.13
CA THR A 147 14.29 -18.19 10.93
C THR A 147 13.09 -18.73 10.14
N ASP A 148 11.97 -18.03 10.15
CA ASP A 148 10.82 -18.49 9.35
C ASP A 148 11.16 -18.49 7.85
N CYS A 149 10.45 -19.30 7.07
CA CYS A 149 10.86 -19.67 5.71
C CYS A 149 10.31 -18.76 4.60
N ASP A 150 10.01 -17.50 4.91
CA ASP A 150 9.62 -16.41 4.01
C ASP A 150 10.80 -15.51 3.60
N ARG A 151 10.52 -14.41 2.90
CA ARG A 151 11.57 -13.48 2.45
C ARG A 151 12.23 -12.74 3.62
N GLU A 152 11.45 -12.24 4.57
CA GLU A 152 11.95 -11.53 5.74
C GLU A 152 12.83 -12.45 6.60
N GLY A 153 12.38 -13.68 6.87
CA GLY A 153 13.15 -14.66 7.62
C GLY A 153 14.46 -15.04 6.93
N GLU A 154 14.50 -15.11 5.59
CA GLU A 154 15.76 -15.29 4.86
C GLU A 154 16.70 -14.08 5.06
N ASN A 155 16.19 -12.85 4.97
CA ASN A 155 16.97 -11.63 5.19
C ASN A 155 17.53 -11.53 6.62
N ILE A 156 16.71 -11.81 7.63
CA ILE A 156 17.14 -11.91 9.04
C ILE A 156 18.24 -12.97 9.19
N GLY A 157 18.10 -14.09 8.47
CA GLY A 157 19.14 -15.11 8.35
C GLY A 157 20.48 -14.53 7.89
N PHE A 158 20.47 -13.69 6.85
CA PHE A 158 21.67 -13.03 6.35
C PHE A 158 22.25 -11.97 7.29
N GLU A 159 21.43 -11.30 8.10
CA GLU A 159 21.91 -10.42 9.18
C GLU A 159 22.69 -11.22 10.24
N ILE A 160 22.17 -12.38 10.64
CA ILE A 160 22.84 -13.31 11.57
C ILE A 160 24.15 -13.81 10.96
N ILE A 161 24.12 -14.21 9.69
CA ILE A 161 25.31 -14.67 8.96
C ILE A 161 26.38 -13.59 8.93
N HIS A 162 26.00 -12.34 8.65
CA HIS A 162 26.92 -11.19 8.63
C HIS A 162 27.62 -11.01 9.99
N VAL A 163 26.85 -11.00 11.08
CA VAL A 163 27.39 -10.88 12.45
C VAL A 163 28.32 -12.05 12.79
N CYS A 164 27.92 -13.28 12.49
CA CYS A 164 28.70 -14.47 12.79
C CYS A 164 29.99 -14.57 11.95
N ARG A 165 29.93 -14.21 10.66
CA ARG A 165 31.11 -14.21 9.77
C ARG A 165 32.11 -13.10 10.10
N ALA A 166 31.68 -12.00 10.71
CA ALA A 166 32.59 -11.00 11.25
C ALA A 166 33.53 -11.57 12.33
N VAL A 167 33.09 -12.59 13.07
CA VAL A 167 33.92 -13.32 14.05
C VAL A 167 34.66 -14.49 13.42
N LYS A 168 34.02 -15.25 12.53
CA LYS A 168 34.61 -16.40 11.82
C LYS A 168 34.32 -16.33 10.31
N PRO A 169 35.24 -15.77 9.50
CA PRO A 169 35.00 -15.58 8.06
C PRO A 169 34.73 -16.88 7.28
N ASN A 170 35.42 -17.97 7.64
CA ASN A 170 35.31 -19.28 6.97
C ASN A 170 34.26 -20.20 7.61
N LEU A 171 33.26 -19.63 8.29
CA LEU A 171 32.19 -20.38 8.96
C LEU A 171 31.30 -21.10 7.94
N GLN A 172 31.04 -22.39 8.19
CA GLN A 172 30.03 -23.15 7.43
C GLN A 172 28.63 -22.73 7.87
N VAL A 173 27.79 -22.40 6.89
CA VAL A 173 26.44 -21.89 7.10
C VAL A 173 25.45 -22.74 6.35
N PHE A 174 24.40 -23.16 7.04
CA PHE A 174 23.30 -23.95 6.52
C PHE A 174 21.96 -23.29 6.82
N ARG A 175 20.95 -23.63 6.04
CA ARG A 175 19.57 -23.18 6.17
C ARG A 175 18.65 -24.38 6.42
N ALA A 176 17.95 -24.37 7.54
CA ALA A 176 16.86 -25.31 7.79
C ALA A 176 15.58 -24.78 7.13
N ARG A 177 14.95 -25.61 6.28
CA ARG A 177 13.68 -25.27 5.61
C ARG A 177 12.55 -26.09 6.24
N PHE A 178 11.51 -25.40 6.70
CA PHE A 178 10.35 -26.00 7.36
C PHE A 178 9.12 -25.12 7.14
N SER A 179 7.94 -25.73 7.15
CA SER A 179 6.65 -25.04 6.96
C SER A 179 5.72 -25.18 8.17
N GLU A 180 6.20 -25.85 9.22
CA GLU A 180 5.48 -26.12 10.47
C GLU A 180 6.49 -26.49 11.58
N ILE A 181 6.14 -26.21 12.84
CA ILE A 181 6.96 -26.56 14.01
C ILE A 181 6.42 -27.86 14.62
N THR A 182 6.59 -28.95 13.88
CA THR A 182 6.24 -30.32 14.32
C THR A 182 7.48 -31.21 14.33
N LEU A 183 7.45 -32.29 15.13
CA LEU A 183 8.60 -33.17 15.30
C LEU A 183 9.11 -33.76 13.97
N HIS A 184 8.19 -34.13 13.08
CA HIS A 184 8.52 -34.66 11.77
C HIS A 184 9.19 -33.59 10.90
N ALA A 185 8.62 -32.40 10.81
CA ALA A 185 9.13 -31.32 9.98
C ALA A 185 10.53 -30.86 10.42
N VAL A 186 10.75 -30.63 11.72
CA VAL A 186 12.07 -30.18 12.21
C VAL A 186 13.16 -31.26 12.07
N ARG A 187 12.80 -32.55 12.20
CA ARG A 187 13.74 -33.66 11.93
C ARG A 187 14.08 -33.76 10.44
N SER A 188 13.08 -33.64 9.58
CA SER A 188 13.27 -33.61 8.13
C SER A 188 14.16 -32.43 7.71
N ALA A 189 13.96 -31.25 8.31
CA ALA A 189 14.79 -30.07 8.07
C ALA A 189 16.26 -30.30 8.45
N CYS A 190 16.54 -30.98 9.58
CA CYS A 190 17.90 -31.36 9.98
C CYS A 190 18.56 -32.33 8.99
N GLN A 191 17.79 -33.21 8.34
CA GLN A 191 18.29 -34.18 7.36
C GLN A 191 18.50 -33.57 5.98
N ASN A 192 17.76 -32.50 5.65
CA ASN A 192 17.72 -31.87 4.34
C ASN A 192 18.16 -30.40 4.40
N LEU A 193 19.24 -30.11 5.14
CA LEU A 193 19.82 -28.77 5.20
C LEU A 193 20.25 -28.29 3.82
N THR A 194 19.99 -27.02 3.52
CA THR A 194 20.36 -26.37 2.26
C THR A 194 21.27 -25.16 2.50
N GLN A 195 21.68 -24.48 1.42
CA GLN A 195 22.36 -23.18 1.51
C GLN A 195 21.32 -22.05 1.68
N PRO A 196 21.62 -21.01 2.48
CA PRO A 196 20.79 -19.80 2.52
C PRO A 196 20.67 -19.12 1.15
N ASP A 197 19.48 -18.65 0.80
CA ASP A 197 19.21 -18.05 -0.51
C ASP A 197 19.47 -16.54 -0.52
N GLN A 198 20.64 -16.16 -1.05
CA GLN A 198 21.05 -14.76 -1.16
C GLN A 198 20.08 -13.93 -2.01
N LYS A 199 19.44 -14.52 -3.03
CA LYS A 199 18.57 -13.77 -3.95
C LYS A 199 17.32 -13.27 -3.24
N THR A 200 16.74 -14.12 -2.41
CA THR A 200 15.57 -13.77 -1.59
C THR A 200 15.91 -12.68 -0.58
N SER A 201 17.06 -12.79 0.10
CA SER A 201 17.54 -11.73 1.01
C SER A 201 17.82 -10.42 0.27
N ASP A 202 18.42 -10.48 -0.92
CA ASP A 202 18.72 -9.32 -1.76
C ASP A 202 17.45 -8.58 -2.20
N ALA A 203 16.36 -9.29 -2.49
CA ALA A 203 15.07 -8.67 -2.80
C ALA A 203 14.51 -7.87 -1.61
N VAL A 204 14.64 -8.38 -0.38
CA VAL A 204 14.26 -7.65 0.83
C VAL A 204 15.13 -6.42 1.03
N ASP A 205 16.45 -6.53 0.83
CA ASP A 205 17.36 -5.39 0.94
C ASP A 205 17.01 -4.28 -0.05
N VAL A 206 16.72 -4.62 -1.31
CA VAL A 206 16.25 -3.65 -2.32
C VAL A 206 14.94 -3.00 -1.90
N ARG A 207 13.97 -3.79 -1.40
CA ARG A 207 12.69 -3.26 -0.92
C ARG A 207 12.88 -2.26 0.22
N GLN A 208 13.63 -2.65 1.24
CA GLN A 208 13.95 -1.82 2.41
C GLN A 208 14.63 -0.51 2.00
N GLU A 209 15.61 -0.58 1.10
CA GLU A 209 16.31 0.61 0.60
C GLU A 209 15.38 1.55 -0.19
N LEU A 210 14.57 1.00 -1.10
CA LEU A 210 13.60 1.79 -1.87
C LEU A 210 12.56 2.43 -0.96
N ASP A 211 11.98 1.68 -0.02
CA ASP A 211 10.99 2.18 0.92
C ASP A 211 11.59 3.29 1.82
N LEU A 212 12.85 3.17 2.26
CA LEU A 212 13.54 4.23 3.01
C LEU A 212 13.78 5.48 2.15
N ARG A 213 14.35 5.35 0.95
CA ARG A 213 14.68 6.47 0.05
C ARG A 213 13.41 7.25 -0.33
N ILE A 214 12.43 6.54 -0.85
CA ILE A 214 11.17 7.13 -1.33
C ILE A 214 10.38 7.68 -0.15
N GLY A 215 10.22 6.88 0.91
CA GLY A 215 9.48 7.27 2.10
C GLY A 215 10.05 8.52 2.76
N ALA A 216 11.38 8.57 2.96
CA ALA A 216 12.01 9.73 3.59
C ALA A 216 11.95 10.99 2.71
N ALA A 217 12.21 10.88 1.41
CA ALA A 217 12.17 12.02 0.50
C ALA A 217 10.78 12.68 0.48
N PHE A 218 9.73 11.92 0.17
CA PHE A 218 8.36 12.43 0.09
C PHE A 218 7.80 12.83 1.46
N THR A 219 8.09 12.07 2.52
CA THR A 219 7.61 12.41 3.88
C THR A 219 8.18 13.74 4.35
N ARG A 220 9.50 13.94 4.22
CA ARG A 220 10.13 15.23 4.57
C ARG A 220 9.59 16.35 3.70
N PHE A 221 9.47 16.09 2.39
CA PHE A 221 8.92 17.03 1.42
C PHE A 221 7.58 17.62 1.87
N GLN A 222 6.57 16.76 2.01
CA GLN A 222 5.21 17.19 2.28
C GLN A 222 5.01 17.62 3.74
N THR A 223 5.70 16.99 4.69
CA THR A 223 5.55 17.36 6.12
C THR A 223 6.08 18.76 6.37
N LEU A 224 7.30 19.08 5.90
CA LEU A 224 7.89 20.40 6.12
C LEU A 224 7.13 21.51 5.38
N ARG A 225 6.58 21.21 4.20
CA ARG A 225 5.76 22.16 3.45
C ARG A 225 4.42 22.43 4.15
N LEU A 226 3.64 21.38 4.38
CA LEU A 226 2.26 21.52 4.84
C LEU A 226 2.16 22.04 6.28
N ARG A 227 3.19 21.81 7.11
CA ARG A 227 3.31 22.46 8.44
C ARG A 227 3.49 23.98 8.35
N LYS A 228 4.10 24.49 7.29
CA LYS A 228 4.24 25.94 7.05
C LYS A 228 2.97 26.53 6.45
N ILE A 229 2.33 25.81 5.52
CA ILE A 229 1.11 26.26 4.84
C ILE A 229 -0.10 26.27 5.78
N PHE A 230 -0.25 25.22 6.59
CA PHE A 230 -1.38 25.04 7.51
C PHE A 230 -0.90 24.83 8.96
N PRO A 231 -0.23 25.83 9.56
CA PRO A 231 0.42 25.66 10.87
C PRO A 231 -0.59 25.34 11.98
N ASP A 232 -1.75 26.01 11.99
CA ASP A 232 -2.75 25.83 13.05
C ASP A 232 -3.37 24.43 13.09
N ILE A 233 -3.30 23.69 11.96
CA ILE A 233 -3.90 22.37 11.80
C ILE A 233 -2.83 21.28 11.86
N LEU A 234 -1.65 21.52 11.28
CA LEU A 234 -0.65 20.47 11.01
C LEU A 234 0.67 20.64 11.76
N ALA A 235 0.89 21.69 12.57
CA ALA A 235 2.18 22.04 13.19
C ALA A 235 3.00 20.85 13.73
N ASP A 236 2.35 19.94 14.46
CA ASP A 236 3.00 18.79 15.10
C ASP A 236 2.74 17.46 14.37
N GLN A 237 1.98 17.47 13.28
CA GLN A 237 1.56 16.26 12.59
C GLN A 237 2.62 15.78 11.59
N LEU A 238 2.97 14.49 11.65
CA LEU A 238 3.87 13.85 10.69
C LEU A 238 3.04 13.31 9.52
N ILE A 239 3.27 13.83 8.33
CA ILE A 239 2.50 13.51 7.13
C ILE A 239 3.37 12.55 6.31
N SER A 240 3.25 11.24 6.57
CA SER A 240 4.08 10.22 5.94
C SER A 240 3.62 9.83 4.54
N TYR A 241 4.59 9.61 3.67
CA TYR A 241 4.41 9.00 2.36
C TYR A 241 5.05 7.60 2.36
N GLY A 242 4.39 6.64 1.71
CA GLY A 242 4.94 5.33 1.45
C GLY A 242 4.51 4.85 0.06
N SER A 243 5.43 4.20 -0.67
CA SER A 243 5.24 3.76 -2.06
C SER A 243 4.03 2.83 -2.24
N CYS A 244 3.71 1.99 -1.24
CA CYS A 244 2.49 1.16 -1.22
C CYS A 244 1.35 1.78 -0.38
N GLN A 245 1.69 2.55 0.66
CA GLN A 245 0.72 3.25 1.51
C GLN A 245 -0.17 4.19 0.68
N PHE A 246 0.43 4.93 -0.25
CA PHE A 246 -0.25 5.95 -1.05
C PHE A 246 -1.30 5.38 -2.02
N PRO A 247 -1.00 4.37 -2.88
CA PRO A 247 -2.03 3.77 -3.71
C PRO A 247 -3.10 3.00 -2.92
N THR A 248 -2.75 2.47 -1.73
CA THR A 248 -3.74 1.88 -0.82
C THR A 248 -4.77 2.92 -0.34
N LEU A 249 -4.30 4.13 0.01
CA LEU A 249 -5.17 5.27 0.29
C LEU A 249 -5.96 5.70 -0.96
N GLY A 250 -5.33 5.65 -2.13
CA GLY A 250 -5.94 5.92 -3.44
C GLY A 250 -7.23 5.12 -3.66
N PHE A 251 -7.24 3.81 -3.40
CA PHE A 251 -8.46 2.99 -3.53
C PHE A 251 -9.61 3.45 -2.64
N VAL A 252 -9.32 3.90 -1.41
CA VAL A 252 -10.34 4.39 -0.47
C VAL A 252 -10.93 5.71 -0.97
N VAL A 253 -10.08 6.64 -1.40
CA VAL A 253 -10.48 7.93 -1.97
C VAL A 253 -11.26 7.73 -3.27
N GLU A 254 -10.80 6.87 -4.16
CA GLU A 254 -11.47 6.54 -5.43
C GLU A 254 -12.87 5.97 -5.18
N ARG A 255 -13.03 5.02 -4.24
CA ARG A 255 -14.36 4.51 -3.90
C ARG A 255 -15.26 5.60 -3.31
N PHE A 256 -14.72 6.46 -2.45
CA PHE A 256 -15.49 7.56 -1.87
C PHE A 256 -15.97 8.55 -2.95
N LYS A 257 -15.10 8.94 -3.89
CA LYS A 257 -15.47 9.78 -5.04
C LYS A 257 -16.49 9.12 -5.95
N ALA A 258 -16.37 7.82 -6.21
CA ALA A 258 -17.34 7.07 -7.00
C ALA A 258 -18.74 7.10 -6.36
N ILE A 259 -18.83 7.14 -5.02
CA ILE A 259 -20.11 7.30 -4.31
C ILE A 259 -20.63 8.72 -4.42
N GLN A 260 -19.78 9.73 -4.28
CA GLN A 260 -20.17 11.14 -4.40
C GLN A 260 -20.65 11.51 -5.81
N ALA A 261 -20.00 10.96 -6.85
CA ALA A 261 -20.34 11.22 -8.24
C ALA A 261 -21.55 10.39 -8.73
N PHE A 262 -22.03 9.43 -7.95
CA PHE A 262 -23.12 8.56 -8.33
C PHE A 262 -24.46 9.31 -8.30
N VAL A 263 -25.16 9.35 -9.44
CA VAL A 263 -26.51 9.89 -9.56
C VAL A 263 -27.50 8.72 -9.61
N PRO A 264 -28.36 8.55 -8.59
CA PRO A 264 -29.38 7.51 -8.60
C PRO A 264 -30.39 7.70 -9.73
N GLU A 265 -30.73 6.62 -10.41
CA GLU A 265 -31.77 6.58 -11.44
C GLU A 265 -32.95 5.74 -10.96
N ALA A 266 -34.15 6.33 -11.06
CA ALA A 266 -35.40 5.62 -10.81
C ALA A 266 -35.64 4.59 -11.91
N PHE A 267 -36.09 3.40 -11.51
CA PHE A 267 -36.48 2.34 -12.43
C PHE A 267 -37.79 1.69 -11.97
N PHE A 268 -38.45 1.03 -12.91
CA PHE A 268 -39.75 0.42 -12.75
C PHE A 268 -39.65 -1.04 -13.18
N LYS A 269 -40.32 -1.93 -12.46
CA LYS A 269 -40.39 -3.35 -12.83
C LYS A 269 -41.75 -3.92 -12.50
N ILE A 270 -42.17 -4.90 -13.30
CA ILE A 270 -43.38 -5.66 -13.03
C ILE A 270 -43.02 -6.83 -12.11
N LYS A 271 -43.73 -6.94 -10.99
CA LYS A 271 -43.57 -8.00 -10.00
C LYS A 271 -44.84 -8.82 -9.96
N VAL A 272 -44.70 -10.12 -10.19
CA VAL A 272 -45.82 -11.06 -10.21
C VAL A 272 -45.69 -12.01 -9.03
N THR A 273 -46.75 -12.17 -8.25
CA THR A 273 -46.80 -13.11 -7.13
C THR A 273 -47.93 -14.12 -7.29
N HIS A 274 -47.71 -15.33 -6.81
CA HIS A 274 -48.70 -16.40 -6.80
C HIS A 274 -48.64 -17.14 -5.46
N ASN A 275 -49.74 -17.09 -4.71
CA ASN A 275 -49.91 -17.85 -3.49
C ASN A 275 -50.45 -19.24 -3.83
N HIS A 276 -49.68 -20.27 -3.47
CA HIS A 276 -50.06 -21.67 -3.53
C HIS A 276 -50.25 -22.21 -2.11
N GLU A 277 -50.92 -23.36 -1.96
CA GLU A 277 -51.07 -24.05 -0.66
C GLU A 277 -49.69 -24.36 -0.04
N ASP A 278 -48.71 -24.69 -0.88
CA ASP A 278 -47.33 -24.99 -0.49
C ASP A 278 -46.42 -23.76 -0.31
N GLY A 279 -46.96 -22.54 -0.47
CA GLY A 279 -46.22 -21.29 -0.25
C GLY A 279 -46.40 -20.22 -1.34
N SER A 280 -45.86 -19.03 -1.07
CA SER A 280 -45.91 -17.88 -1.98
C SER A 280 -44.69 -17.82 -2.89
N VAL A 281 -44.92 -17.63 -4.19
CA VAL A 281 -43.89 -17.55 -5.22
C VAL A 281 -43.84 -16.16 -5.82
N VAL A 282 -42.62 -15.63 -5.95
CA VAL A 282 -42.37 -14.37 -6.69
C VAL A 282 -41.71 -14.72 -8.03
N PHE A 283 -42.37 -14.32 -9.12
CA PHE A 283 -41.86 -14.40 -10.48
C PHE A 283 -41.19 -13.07 -10.85
N ASN A 284 -39.90 -13.14 -11.19
CA ASN A 284 -39.10 -11.98 -11.57
C ASN A 284 -39.20 -11.76 -13.08
N TRP A 285 -39.47 -10.52 -13.48
CA TRP A 285 -39.60 -10.15 -14.89
C TRP A 285 -38.31 -10.37 -15.67
N LYS A 286 -38.39 -10.99 -16.85
CA LYS A 286 -37.20 -11.26 -17.69
C LYS A 286 -36.52 -9.99 -18.21
N ARG A 287 -37.26 -8.90 -18.39
CA ARG A 287 -36.67 -7.59 -18.71
C ARG A 287 -35.92 -6.96 -17.53
N ASN A 288 -35.98 -7.57 -16.35
CA ASN A 288 -35.41 -7.13 -15.07
C ASN A 288 -36.02 -5.82 -14.55
N ARG A 289 -35.79 -4.71 -15.26
CA ARG A 289 -36.27 -3.37 -14.92
C ARG A 289 -36.16 -2.42 -16.13
N LEU A 290 -36.96 -1.36 -16.15
CA LEU A 290 -36.89 -0.27 -17.14
C LEU A 290 -36.68 1.07 -16.44
N PHE A 291 -35.87 1.95 -17.03
CA PHE A 291 -35.62 3.31 -16.52
C PHE A 291 -36.62 4.35 -17.07
N ASN A 292 -37.71 3.91 -17.69
CA ASN A 292 -38.74 4.76 -18.24
C ASN A 292 -40.11 4.32 -17.72
N HIS A 293 -40.78 5.24 -17.01
CA HIS A 293 -42.07 4.97 -16.40
C HIS A 293 -43.12 4.59 -17.44
N THR A 294 -43.27 5.38 -18.51
CA THR A 294 -44.28 5.15 -19.56
C THR A 294 -44.10 3.80 -20.25
N ALA A 295 -42.85 3.42 -20.56
CA ALA A 295 -42.56 2.12 -21.16
C ALA A 295 -42.97 0.96 -20.23
N CYS A 296 -42.68 1.06 -18.93
CA CYS A 296 -43.11 0.04 -17.97
C CYS A 296 -44.63 0.03 -17.77
N LEU A 297 -45.26 1.21 -17.74
CA LEU A 297 -46.70 1.37 -17.56
C LEU A 297 -47.48 0.72 -18.71
N VAL A 298 -47.05 0.92 -19.96
CA VAL A 298 -47.70 0.30 -21.14
C VAL A 298 -47.65 -1.23 -21.03
N LEU A 299 -46.48 -1.80 -20.73
CA LEU A 299 -46.34 -3.26 -20.58
C LEU A 299 -47.12 -3.80 -19.37
N TYR A 300 -47.17 -3.04 -18.27
CA TYR A 300 -47.99 -3.37 -17.11
C TYR A 300 -49.48 -3.35 -17.43
N GLN A 301 -49.98 -2.34 -18.16
CA GLN A 301 -51.37 -2.27 -18.59
C GLN A 301 -51.76 -3.48 -19.46
N MET A 302 -50.89 -3.88 -20.39
CA MET A 302 -51.09 -5.10 -21.18
C MET A 302 -51.22 -6.35 -20.28
N CYS A 303 -50.38 -6.47 -19.23
CA CYS A 303 -50.47 -7.57 -18.28
C CYS A 303 -51.72 -7.52 -17.40
N MET A 304 -52.33 -6.34 -17.20
CA MET A 304 -53.56 -6.19 -16.42
C MET A 304 -54.82 -6.46 -17.24
N GLU A 305 -54.78 -6.25 -18.55
CA GLU A 305 -55.89 -6.56 -19.46
C GLU A 305 -56.12 -8.07 -19.61
N ASP A 306 -55.05 -8.87 -19.70
CA ASP A 306 -55.11 -10.34 -19.67
C ASP A 306 -54.06 -10.90 -18.69
N PRO A 307 -54.38 -10.96 -17.38
CA PRO A 307 -53.43 -11.33 -16.34
C PRO A 307 -53.22 -12.84 -16.20
N VAL A 308 -53.86 -13.68 -17.01
CA VAL A 308 -53.77 -15.15 -16.88
C VAL A 308 -52.36 -15.61 -17.25
N ALA A 309 -51.65 -16.16 -16.28
CA ALA A 309 -50.30 -16.68 -16.49
C ALA A 309 -50.35 -18.07 -17.11
N THR A 310 -49.60 -18.28 -18.20
CA THR A 310 -49.37 -19.61 -18.78
C THR A 310 -47.94 -20.07 -18.48
N VAL A 311 -47.79 -21.28 -17.94
CA VAL A 311 -46.47 -21.88 -17.73
C VAL A 311 -45.87 -22.30 -19.06
N VAL A 312 -44.87 -21.56 -19.54
CA VAL A 312 -44.22 -21.79 -20.83
C VAL A 312 -43.16 -22.87 -20.73
N ASP A 313 -42.40 -22.87 -19.63
CA ASP A 313 -41.32 -23.82 -19.44
C ASP A 313 -41.03 -24.14 -17.98
N VAL A 314 -40.63 -25.38 -17.73
CA VAL A 314 -40.22 -25.86 -16.40
C VAL A 314 -38.97 -26.68 -16.58
N VAL A 315 -37.84 -26.12 -16.14
CA VAL A 315 -36.52 -26.76 -16.28
C VAL A 315 -35.97 -27.05 -14.90
N SER A 316 -35.65 -28.32 -14.64
CA SER A 316 -34.94 -28.73 -13.44
C SER A 316 -33.56 -29.24 -13.79
N LYS A 317 -32.53 -28.71 -13.14
CA LYS A 317 -31.13 -29.12 -13.38
C LYS A 317 -30.37 -29.31 -12.07
N PRO A 318 -29.42 -30.26 -12.02
CA PRO A 318 -28.50 -30.36 -10.89
C PRO A 318 -27.74 -29.06 -10.68
N LYS A 319 -27.63 -28.62 -9.42
CA LYS A 319 -26.89 -27.44 -9.00
C LYS A 319 -25.94 -27.83 -7.89
N SER A 320 -24.69 -27.40 -7.98
CA SER A 320 -23.71 -27.60 -6.91
C SER A 320 -23.29 -26.26 -6.32
N LYS A 321 -23.09 -26.25 -5.00
CA LYS A 321 -22.33 -25.18 -4.33
C LYS A 321 -20.96 -25.72 -3.98
N TRP A 322 -19.94 -25.10 -4.54
CA TRP A 322 -18.57 -25.58 -4.38
C TRP A 322 -18.05 -25.38 -2.97
N ARG A 323 -17.34 -26.40 -2.48
CA ARG A 323 -16.56 -26.31 -1.25
C ARG A 323 -15.41 -25.29 -1.40
N PRO A 324 -14.85 -24.78 -0.29
CA PRO A 324 -13.79 -23.78 -0.35
C PRO A 324 -12.51 -24.33 -1.01
N LEU A 325 -11.71 -23.43 -1.55
CA LEU A 325 -10.34 -23.71 -1.98
C LEU A 325 -9.42 -23.86 -0.75
N PRO A 326 -8.19 -24.39 -0.89
CA PRO A 326 -7.23 -24.41 0.20
C PRO A 326 -6.87 -22.98 0.59
N LEU A 327 -6.66 -22.77 1.89
CA LEU A 327 -6.55 -21.45 2.48
C LEU A 327 -5.15 -20.86 2.25
N ASP A 328 -5.07 -19.70 1.61
CA ASP A 328 -3.85 -18.87 1.56
C ASP A 328 -3.97 -17.67 2.53
N THR A 329 -2.91 -16.87 2.66
CA THR A 329 -2.92 -15.72 3.57
C THR A 329 -4.01 -14.72 3.24
N VAL A 330 -4.22 -14.44 1.96
CA VAL A 330 -5.15 -13.41 1.52
C VAL A 330 -6.60 -13.83 1.77
N GLU A 331 -6.94 -15.10 1.50
CA GLU A 331 -8.26 -15.63 1.85
C GLU A 331 -8.47 -15.71 3.37
N LEU A 332 -7.44 -16.06 4.16
CA LEU A 332 -7.51 -16.02 5.62
C LEU A 332 -7.85 -14.62 6.13
N GLU A 333 -7.12 -13.59 5.70
CA GLU A 333 -7.37 -12.19 6.10
C GLU A 333 -8.78 -11.73 5.68
N LYS A 334 -9.17 -11.97 4.42
CA LYS A 334 -10.49 -11.57 3.89
C LYS A 334 -11.64 -12.28 4.61
N LEU A 335 -11.50 -13.57 4.93
CA LEU A 335 -12.55 -14.34 5.58
C LEU A 335 -12.60 -14.09 7.09
N ALA A 336 -11.46 -13.94 7.77
CA ALA A 336 -11.42 -13.55 9.17
C ALA A 336 -12.09 -12.19 9.39
N SER A 337 -11.80 -11.21 8.53
CA SER A 337 -12.47 -9.89 8.56
C SER A 337 -13.97 -9.99 8.31
N ARG A 338 -14.40 -10.69 7.24
CA ARG A 338 -15.82 -10.78 6.88
C ARG A 338 -16.65 -11.61 7.85
N LYS A 339 -16.15 -12.77 8.25
CA LYS A 339 -16.88 -13.83 8.97
C LYS A 339 -16.65 -13.79 10.48
N LEU A 340 -15.43 -13.49 10.93
CA LEU A 340 -15.07 -13.45 12.35
C LEU A 340 -15.01 -12.04 12.93
N LYS A 341 -15.03 -11.00 12.08
CA LYS A 341 -14.87 -9.60 12.50
C LYS A 341 -13.53 -9.35 13.21
N ILE A 342 -12.48 -10.07 12.79
CA ILE A 342 -11.10 -9.89 13.25
C ILE A 342 -10.35 -9.18 12.13
N ASN A 343 -9.68 -8.07 12.42
CA ASN A 343 -8.95 -7.32 11.39
C ASN A 343 -7.71 -8.11 10.90
N ALA A 344 -7.18 -7.75 9.73
CA ALA A 344 -6.08 -8.48 9.09
C ALA A 344 -4.80 -8.53 9.95
N LYS A 345 -4.43 -7.42 10.61
CA LYS A 345 -3.24 -7.37 11.48
C LYS A 345 -3.36 -8.28 12.69
N GLU A 346 -4.51 -8.28 13.36
CA GLU A 346 -4.78 -9.18 14.48
C GLU A 346 -4.84 -10.64 13.99
N THR A 347 -5.43 -10.88 12.82
CA THR A 347 -5.47 -12.21 12.18
C THR A 347 -4.06 -12.78 11.99
N MET A 348 -3.14 -12.01 11.41
CA MET A 348 -1.76 -12.45 11.20
C MET A 348 -1.00 -12.65 12.51
N THR A 349 -1.22 -11.78 13.50
CA THR A 349 -0.61 -11.92 14.84
C THR A 349 -1.07 -13.21 15.52
N LEU A 350 -2.37 -13.53 15.45
CA LEU A 350 -2.94 -14.75 16.02
C LEU A 350 -2.49 -15.99 15.25
N ALA A 351 -2.48 -15.95 13.93
CA ALA A 351 -2.05 -17.06 13.09
C ALA A 351 -0.57 -17.40 13.35
N GLU A 352 0.30 -16.39 13.43
CA GLU A 352 1.71 -16.57 13.75
C GLU A 352 1.91 -17.18 15.16
N LYS A 353 1.09 -16.78 16.13
CA LYS A 353 1.09 -17.36 17.48
C LYS A 353 0.66 -18.83 17.46
N LEU A 354 -0.37 -19.19 16.67
CA LEU A 354 -0.83 -20.58 16.52
C LEU A 354 0.24 -21.45 15.82
N TYR A 355 0.91 -20.91 14.80
CA TYR A 355 2.03 -21.54 14.11
C TYR A 355 3.22 -21.79 15.06
N THR A 356 3.61 -20.78 15.85
CA THR A 356 4.71 -20.90 16.82
C THR A 356 4.42 -21.97 17.89
N LYS A 357 3.13 -22.18 18.23
CA LYS A 357 2.67 -23.24 19.13
C LYS A 357 2.53 -24.61 18.44
N GLY A 358 2.74 -24.70 17.13
CA GLY A 358 2.67 -25.92 16.33
C GLY A 358 1.24 -26.39 16.00
N PHE A 359 0.23 -25.51 16.09
CA PHE A 359 -1.17 -25.87 15.82
C PHE A 359 -1.60 -25.70 14.37
N ILE A 360 -0.96 -24.79 13.64
CA ILE A 360 -1.20 -24.58 12.21
C ILE A 360 0.12 -24.52 11.45
N SER A 361 0.07 -24.74 10.14
CA SER A 361 1.18 -24.48 9.22
C SER A 361 1.48 -22.99 9.11
N TYR A 362 2.62 -22.67 8.53
CA TYR A 362 3.09 -21.29 8.38
C TYR A 362 2.06 -20.40 7.66
N PRO A 363 1.63 -19.26 8.26
CA PRO A 363 0.45 -18.53 7.79
C PRO A 363 0.73 -17.47 6.72
N ARG A 364 1.99 -17.28 6.30
CA ARG A 364 2.40 -16.36 5.22
C ARG A 364 2.74 -17.19 3.97
N THR A 365 1.73 -17.49 3.17
CA THR A 365 1.86 -18.29 1.94
C THR A 365 0.85 -17.84 0.90
N GLU A 366 1.27 -17.88 -0.37
CA GLU A 366 0.39 -17.69 -1.53
C GLU A 366 -0.13 -19.02 -2.08
N THR A 367 0.24 -20.15 -1.46
CA THR A 367 -0.09 -21.48 -1.94
C THR A 367 -1.53 -21.86 -1.62
N ASN A 368 -2.27 -22.25 -2.65
CA ASN A 368 -3.63 -22.82 -2.53
C ASN A 368 -3.73 -24.19 -3.22
N ILE A 369 -2.63 -24.93 -3.24
CA ILE A 369 -2.51 -26.31 -3.73
C ILE A 369 -1.80 -27.13 -2.65
N PHE A 370 -2.45 -28.17 -2.13
CA PHE A 370 -1.75 -29.10 -1.21
C PHE A 370 -0.71 -29.93 -1.99
N PRO A 371 0.53 -30.03 -1.50
CA PRO A 371 1.54 -30.88 -2.13
C PRO A 371 1.20 -32.36 -1.96
N LYS A 372 1.61 -33.20 -2.91
CA LYS A 372 1.24 -34.63 -2.95
C LYS A 372 1.85 -35.43 -1.79
N GLU A 373 2.96 -34.93 -1.26
CA GLU A 373 3.73 -35.54 -0.18
C GLU A 373 3.09 -35.30 1.20
N LEU A 374 2.17 -34.33 1.31
CA LEU A 374 1.50 -34.03 2.57
C LEU A 374 0.37 -35.04 2.84
N ASN A 375 0.49 -35.80 3.93
CA ASN A 375 -0.50 -36.80 4.31
C ASN A 375 -1.75 -36.15 4.94
N LEU A 376 -2.68 -35.74 4.09
CA LEU A 376 -3.94 -35.12 4.51
C LEU A 376 -4.81 -36.03 5.39
N SER A 377 -4.77 -37.35 5.18
CA SER A 377 -5.56 -38.29 5.97
C SER A 377 -5.17 -38.26 7.44
N ALA A 378 -3.86 -38.22 7.73
CA ALA A 378 -3.36 -38.09 9.10
C ALA A 378 -3.78 -36.76 9.75
N LEU A 379 -3.84 -35.67 8.98
CA LEU A 379 -4.29 -34.37 9.48
C LEU A 379 -5.79 -34.34 9.78
N VAL A 380 -6.61 -35.01 8.96
CA VAL A 380 -8.06 -35.18 9.22
C VAL A 380 -8.27 -36.06 10.45
N GLU A 381 -7.55 -37.18 10.57
CA GLU A 381 -7.62 -38.10 11.70
C GLU A 381 -7.37 -37.41 13.05
N GLN A 382 -6.38 -36.51 13.11
CA GLN A 382 -6.10 -35.73 14.32
C GLN A 382 -7.28 -34.87 14.80
N GLN A 383 -8.21 -34.50 13.92
CA GLN A 383 -9.36 -33.65 14.27
C GLN A 383 -10.61 -34.44 14.69
N THR A 384 -10.61 -35.78 14.59
CA THR A 384 -11.77 -36.65 14.90
C THR A 384 -12.23 -36.59 16.37
N GLN A 385 -11.33 -36.20 17.27
CA GLN A 385 -11.60 -36.11 18.70
C GLN A 385 -12.40 -34.87 19.14
N ASP A 386 -12.61 -33.89 18.25
CA ASP A 386 -13.33 -32.66 18.64
C ASP A 386 -14.85 -32.87 18.71
N PRO A 387 -15.55 -32.39 19.75
CA PRO A 387 -17.00 -32.55 19.85
C PRO A 387 -17.81 -31.79 18.79
N ASN A 388 -17.26 -30.76 18.15
CA ASN A 388 -18.01 -29.89 17.25
C ASN A 388 -17.83 -30.21 15.75
N TRP A 389 -16.73 -30.88 15.38
CA TRP A 389 -16.43 -31.25 13.99
C TRP A 389 -15.82 -32.65 13.84
N GLY A 390 -15.54 -33.36 14.93
CA GLY A 390 -14.87 -34.65 14.91
C GLY A 390 -15.65 -35.73 14.16
N GLU A 391 -16.96 -35.79 14.34
CA GLU A 391 -17.82 -36.71 13.58
C GLU A 391 -17.74 -36.44 12.07
N PHE A 392 -17.70 -35.17 11.66
CA PHE A 392 -17.53 -34.80 10.25
C PHE A 392 -16.16 -35.20 9.71
N ALA A 393 -15.10 -35.01 10.51
CA ALA A 393 -13.76 -35.47 10.15
C ALA A 393 -13.70 -36.99 9.95
N GLN A 394 -14.35 -37.77 10.82
CA GLN A 394 -14.47 -39.22 10.67
C GLN A 394 -15.20 -39.59 9.37
N ARG A 395 -16.31 -38.92 9.05
CA ARG A 395 -17.03 -39.15 7.79
C ARG A 395 -16.16 -38.94 6.53
N ILE A 396 -15.23 -37.99 6.54
CA ILE A 396 -14.29 -37.80 5.42
C ILE A 396 -13.43 -39.07 5.23
N LEU A 397 -12.93 -39.65 6.32
CA LEU A 397 -12.12 -40.86 6.28
C LEU A 397 -12.94 -42.06 5.79
N ASP A 398 -14.16 -42.22 6.31
CA ASP A 398 -15.05 -43.33 5.96
C ASP A 398 -15.51 -43.28 4.49
N GLN A 399 -15.55 -42.10 3.88
CA GLN A 399 -15.96 -41.87 2.48
C GLN A 399 -14.81 -41.95 1.46
N GLY A 400 -13.70 -42.60 1.83
CA GLY A 400 -12.55 -42.81 0.94
C GLY A 400 -11.41 -41.79 1.11
N GLY A 401 -11.50 -40.91 2.10
CA GLY A 401 -10.43 -39.98 2.48
C GLY A 401 -10.59 -38.55 1.95
N PRO A 402 -9.64 -37.67 2.27
CA PRO A 402 -9.70 -36.25 1.92
C PRO A 402 -9.57 -36.01 0.41
N THR A 403 -10.50 -35.26 -0.16
CA THR A 403 -10.53 -34.84 -1.57
C THR A 403 -10.42 -33.32 -1.73
N PRO A 404 -9.26 -32.72 -1.41
CA PRO A 404 -9.10 -31.26 -1.44
C PRO A 404 -9.39 -30.69 -2.82
N ARG A 405 -10.15 -29.60 -2.88
CA ARG A 405 -10.25 -28.81 -4.11
C ARG A 405 -8.91 -28.11 -4.33
N SER A 406 -8.30 -28.20 -5.51
CA SER A 406 -7.03 -27.50 -5.78
C SER A 406 -7.27 -26.12 -6.37
N GLY A 407 -6.49 -25.13 -5.93
CA GLY A 407 -6.39 -23.81 -6.55
C GLY A 407 -5.41 -23.80 -7.72
N THR A 408 -4.76 -22.65 -7.95
CA THR A 408 -3.85 -22.41 -9.10
C THR A 408 -2.51 -21.79 -8.72
N LYS A 409 -2.30 -21.44 -7.45
CA LYS A 409 -1.11 -20.73 -6.95
C LYS A 409 -0.27 -21.64 -6.06
N SER A 410 1.06 -21.52 -6.17
CA SER A 410 2.03 -22.15 -5.27
C SER A 410 3.30 -21.31 -5.22
N ASP A 411 3.79 -21.05 -4.00
CA ASP A 411 5.08 -20.40 -3.73
C ASP A 411 6.26 -21.39 -3.76
N GLN A 412 6.00 -22.69 -3.97
CA GLN A 412 6.99 -23.78 -3.95
C GLN A 412 7.75 -23.94 -2.62
N ALA A 413 7.30 -23.27 -1.55
CA ALA A 413 7.97 -23.22 -0.26
C ALA A 413 7.07 -23.71 0.88
N HIS A 414 5.79 -23.38 0.84
CA HIS A 414 4.82 -23.66 1.89
C HIS A 414 3.56 -24.32 1.32
N PRO A 415 2.95 -25.28 2.04
CA PRO A 415 1.60 -25.74 1.75
C PRO A 415 0.56 -24.68 2.14
N PRO A 416 -0.70 -24.81 1.71
CA PRO A 416 -1.80 -23.98 2.19
C PRO A 416 -1.92 -23.99 3.71
N ILE A 417 -2.53 -22.97 4.30
CA ILE A 417 -2.74 -22.84 5.75
C ILE A 417 -3.71 -23.94 6.22
N HIS A 418 -3.24 -24.81 7.13
CA HIS A 418 -4.01 -25.96 7.63
C HIS A 418 -3.64 -26.30 9.08
N PRO A 419 -4.50 -27.02 9.83
CA PRO A 419 -4.17 -27.46 11.18
C PRO A 419 -3.15 -28.61 11.16
N THR A 420 -2.11 -28.51 11.98
CA THR A 420 -1.01 -29.48 12.07
C THR A 420 -1.06 -30.32 13.35
N LYS A 421 -1.84 -29.86 14.34
CA LYS A 421 -2.04 -30.53 15.62
C LYS A 421 -3.36 -30.12 16.26
N TYR A 422 -4.10 -31.07 16.80
CA TYR A 422 -5.31 -30.80 17.57
C TYR A 422 -5.03 -30.12 18.93
N THR A 423 -5.93 -29.22 19.33
CA THR A 423 -5.94 -28.61 20.65
C THR A 423 -7.36 -28.16 21.04
N SER A 424 -7.70 -28.33 22.32
CA SER A 424 -8.94 -27.87 22.94
C SER A 424 -8.73 -26.73 23.95
N ASN A 425 -7.49 -26.26 24.12
CA ASN A 425 -7.10 -25.37 25.22
C ASN A 425 -6.97 -23.89 24.81
N LEU A 426 -7.40 -23.54 23.60
CA LEU A 426 -7.38 -22.16 23.11
C LEU A 426 -8.61 -21.38 23.62
N GLN A 427 -8.48 -20.06 23.73
CA GLN A 427 -9.55 -19.18 24.19
C GLN A 427 -9.64 -17.92 23.31
N GLY A 428 -10.79 -17.23 23.35
CA GLY A 428 -10.99 -15.94 22.68
C GLY A 428 -10.75 -15.99 21.17
N ASN A 429 -10.12 -14.96 20.62
CA ASN A 429 -9.86 -14.89 19.17
C ASN A 429 -8.85 -15.94 18.68
N GLU A 430 -7.95 -16.46 19.53
CA GLU A 430 -7.07 -17.59 19.16
C GLU A 430 -7.90 -18.83 18.84
N GLN A 431 -8.88 -19.16 19.68
CA GLN A 431 -9.79 -20.29 19.45
C GLN A 431 -10.64 -20.08 18.20
N ARG A 432 -11.22 -18.89 18.03
CA ARG A 432 -12.09 -18.57 16.88
C ARG A 432 -11.35 -18.68 15.55
N LEU A 433 -10.09 -18.23 15.49
CA LEU A 433 -9.28 -18.31 14.28
C LEU A 433 -8.82 -19.75 14.00
N TYR A 434 -8.40 -20.49 15.04
CA TYR A 434 -8.04 -21.90 14.90
C TYR A 434 -9.23 -22.75 14.44
N GLU A 435 -10.40 -22.61 15.07
CA GLU A 435 -11.64 -23.28 14.66
C GLU A 435 -11.98 -22.97 13.19
N PHE A 436 -11.86 -21.71 12.78
CA PHE A 436 -12.07 -21.33 11.39
C PHE A 436 -11.12 -22.06 10.44
N ILE A 437 -9.82 -22.10 10.74
CA ILE A 437 -8.82 -22.80 9.93
C ILE A 437 -9.12 -24.30 9.84
N VAL A 438 -9.47 -24.94 10.97
CA VAL A 438 -9.83 -26.37 11.00
C VAL A 438 -11.09 -26.64 10.17
N ARG A 439 -12.16 -25.89 10.39
CA ARG A 439 -13.41 -26.06 9.63
C ARG A 439 -13.21 -25.80 8.14
N HIS A 440 -12.39 -24.81 7.78
CA HIS A 440 -12.05 -24.52 6.39
C HIS A 440 -11.29 -25.68 5.74
N PHE A 441 -10.30 -26.23 6.45
CA PHE A 441 -9.53 -27.38 6.00
C PHE A 441 -10.41 -28.63 5.78
N LEU A 442 -11.25 -28.98 6.76
CA LEU A 442 -12.18 -30.12 6.65
C LEU A 442 -13.20 -29.92 5.53
N ALA A 443 -13.73 -28.70 5.37
CA ALA A 443 -14.62 -28.36 4.29
C ALA A 443 -13.96 -28.51 2.91
N CYS A 444 -12.72 -28.03 2.77
CA CYS A 444 -11.93 -28.16 1.55
C CYS A 444 -11.69 -29.64 1.19
N CYS A 445 -11.40 -30.47 2.19
CA CYS A 445 -11.19 -31.91 2.03
C CYS A 445 -12.48 -32.72 1.79
N SER A 446 -13.66 -32.11 1.89
CA SER A 446 -14.96 -32.77 1.72
C SER A 446 -15.46 -32.72 0.26
N GLN A 447 -16.77 -32.91 0.06
CA GLN A 447 -17.47 -32.84 -1.21
C GLN A 447 -18.25 -31.52 -1.35
N ASP A 448 -18.51 -31.12 -2.60
CA ASP A 448 -19.38 -29.97 -2.90
C ASP A 448 -20.81 -30.25 -2.46
N ALA A 449 -21.54 -29.23 -1.98
CA ALA A 449 -22.96 -29.39 -1.67
C ALA A 449 -23.75 -29.59 -2.97
N LYS A 450 -24.72 -30.51 -2.96
CA LYS A 450 -25.52 -30.90 -4.12
C LYS A 450 -26.97 -30.50 -3.91
N GLY A 451 -27.59 -29.99 -4.96
CA GLY A 451 -28.97 -29.54 -4.96
C GLY A 451 -29.57 -29.63 -6.35
N GLN A 452 -30.85 -29.29 -6.44
CA GLN A 452 -31.62 -29.27 -7.66
C GLN A 452 -32.27 -27.89 -7.81
N GLU A 453 -31.90 -27.18 -8.88
CA GLU A 453 -32.42 -25.85 -9.20
C GLU A 453 -33.54 -26.01 -10.23
N THR A 454 -34.75 -25.61 -9.86
CA THR A 454 -35.94 -25.64 -10.72
C THR A 454 -36.29 -24.23 -11.11
N THR A 455 -36.40 -23.98 -12.42
CA THR A 455 -36.76 -22.69 -12.99
C THR A 455 -38.11 -22.85 -13.69
N VAL A 456 -39.09 -22.04 -13.28
CA VAL A 456 -40.43 -21.98 -13.87
C VAL A 456 -40.55 -20.66 -14.60
N GLU A 457 -40.84 -20.73 -15.89
CA GLU A 457 -41.11 -19.58 -16.74
C GLU A 457 -42.60 -19.49 -17.06
N ILE A 458 -43.15 -18.30 -16.87
CA ILE A 458 -44.55 -17.98 -17.16
C ILE A 458 -44.62 -16.82 -18.16
N ASP A 459 -45.67 -16.82 -18.98
CA ASP A 459 -46.05 -15.74 -19.89
C ASP A 459 -47.37 -15.13 -19.43
N ILE A 460 -47.42 -13.81 -19.40
CA ILE A 460 -48.62 -13.00 -19.17
C ILE A 460 -48.62 -11.92 -20.25
N ALA A 461 -49.61 -11.94 -21.15
CA ALA A 461 -49.75 -10.96 -22.23
C ALA A 461 -48.46 -10.73 -23.05
N SER A 462 -47.74 -11.81 -23.41
CA SER A 462 -46.44 -11.78 -24.12
C SER A 462 -45.25 -11.26 -23.30
N GLU A 463 -45.42 -10.98 -22.01
CA GLU A 463 -44.34 -10.64 -21.09
C GLU A 463 -43.96 -11.86 -20.23
N GLN A 464 -42.65 -12.13 -20.16
CA GLN A 464 -42.12 -13.34 -19.53
C GLN A 464 -41.58 -13.08 -18.13
N PHE A 465 -41.86 -14.00 -17.20
CA PHE A 465 -41.41 -13.95 -15.82
C PHE A 465 -40.84 -15.29 -15.37
N ILE A 466 -39.86 -15.25 -14.46
CA ILE A 466 -39.14 -16.43 -13.98
C ILE A 466 -39.21 -16.53 -12.46
N ALA A 467 -39.64 -17.69 -11.96
CA ALA A 467 -39.41 -18.12 -10.60
C ALA A 467 -38.31 -19.18 -10.55
N GLN A 468 -37.44 -19.08 -9.54
CA GLN A 468 -36.40 -20.07 -9.27
C GLN A 468 -36.61 -20.64 -7.88
N GLY A 469 -36.56 -21.97 -7.80
CA GLY A 469 -36.52 -22.75 -6.58
C GLY A 469 -35.27 -23.60 -6.50
N LEU A 470 -34.87 -23.92 -5.28
CA LEU A 470 -33.69 -24.71 -4.96
C LEU A 470 -34.03 -25.70 -3.86
N MET A 471 -33.72 -26.97 -4.09
CA MET A 471 -33.80 -28.04 -3.10
C MET A 471 -32.41 -28.64 -2.89
N ILE A 472 -31.87 -28.56 -1.68
CA ILE A 472 -30.57 -29.10 -1.31
C ILE A 472 -30.73 -30.61 -1.03
N LEU A 473 -30.06 -31.43 -1.83
CA LEU A 473 -30.10 -32.89 -1.75
C LEU A 473 -29.05 -33.42 -0.76
N ALA A 474 -27.87 -32.77 -0.71
CA ALA A 474 -26.79 -33.12 0.20
C ALA A 474 -26.03 -31.86 0.60
N ARG A 475 -25.96 -31.59 1.91
CA ARG A 475 -25.29 -30.39 2.45
C ARG A 475 -23.77 -30.50 2.41
N ASN A 476 -23.21 -31.70 2.57
CA ASN A 476 -21.77 -31.99 2.49
C ASN A 476 -20.95 -30.96 3.29
N TYR A 477 -20.01 -30.24 2.66
CA TYR A 477 -19.13 -29.28 3.36
C TYR A 477 -19.87 -28.21 4.21
N LEU A 478 -21.14 -27.90 3.89
CA LEU A 478 -21.94 -26.92 4.64
C LEU A 478 -22.28 -27.39 6.06
N GLU A 479 -22.11 -28.66 6.40
CA GLU A 479 -22.31 -29.20 7.75
C GLU A 479 -21.18 -28.80 8.70
N VAL A 480 -19.94 -28.71 8.21
CA VAL A 480 -18.78 -28.32 9.02
C VAL A 480 -18.44 -26.83 8.90
N TYR A 481 -18.86 -26.17 7.82
CA TYR A 481 -18.47 -24.80 7.48
C TYR A 481 -19.63 -23.80 7.54
N PRO A 482 -20.04 -23.37 8.77
CA PRO A 482 -21.25 -22.54 8.98
C PRO A 482 -21.11 -21.11 8.43
N TYR A 483 -19.91 -20.72 7.99
CA TYR A 483 -19.63 -19.39 7.44
C TYR A 483 -20.24 -19.19 6.05
N ASP A 484 -20.62 -20.28 5.39
CA ASP A 484 -21.30 -20.29 4.09
C ASP A 484 -22.77 -20.68 4.25
N LYS A 485 -23.66 -19.87 3.66
CA LYS A 485 -25.10 -20.16 3.67
C LYS A 485 -25.56 -20.69 2.32
N TRP A 486 -26.36 -21.74 2.34
CA TRP A 486 -27.12 -22.24 1.21
C TRP A 486 -28.44 -22.74 1.78
N SER A 487 -29.53 -22.14 1.34
CA SER A 487 -30.87 -22.34 1.91
C SER A 487 -31.81 -22.83 0.83
N ASP A 488 -32.67 -23.76 1.20
CA ASP A 488 -33.76 -24.20 0.34
C ASP A 488 -34.68 -23.03 0.02
N LYS A 489 -35.10 -23.00 -1.23
CA LYS A 489 -36.19 -22.16 -1.70
C LYS A 489 -37.14 -23.09 -2.44
N VAL A 490 -37.94 -23.82 -1.67
CA VAL A 490 -38.94 -24.71 -2.25
C VAL A 490 -39.97 -23.85 -2.96
N ILE A 491 -40.28 -24.23 -4.20
CA ILE A 491 -41.38 -23.63 -4.97
C ILE A 491 -42.40 -24.74 -5.26
N PRO A 492 -43.70 -24.39 -5.36
CA PRO A 492 -44.76 -25.30 -5.78
C PRO A 492 -44.45 -25.99 -7.12
N LEU A 493 -45.12 -27.12 -7.35
CA LEU A 493 -45.06 -27.83 -8.62
C LEU A 493 -45.90 -27.09 -9.67
N TYR A 494 -45.25 -26.67 -10.75
CA TYR A 494 -45.91 -26.13 -11.94
C TYR A 494 -45.76 -27.12 -13.10
N GLN A 495 -46.83 -27.37 -13.85
CA GLN A 495 -46.78 -28.20 -15.05
C GLN A 495 -46.73 -27.31 -16.30
N LYS A 496 -45.91 -27.68 -17.28
CA LYS A 496 -45.85 -26.97 -18.56
C LYS A 496 -47.23 -26.95 -19.23
N GLY A 497 -47.64 -25.79 -19.72
CA GLY A 497 -48.96 -25.55 -20.30
C GLY A 497 -50.06 -25.22 -19.30
N SER A 498 -49.81 -25.31 -17.98
CA SER A 498 -50.79 -24.91 -16.96
C SER A 498 -51.10 -23.43 -17.06
N ARG A 499 -52.36 -23.07 -16.79
CA ARG A 499 -52.81 -21.69 -16.66
C ARG A 499 -53.24 -21.42 -15.24
N PHE A 500 -52.88 -20.27 -14.69
CA PHE A 500 -53.30 -19.84 -13.36
C PHE A 500 -53.46 -18.33 -13.30
N GLN A 501 -54.25 -17.87 -12.34
CA GLN A 501 -54.43 -16.44 -12.05
C GLN A 501 -53.36 -16.01 -11.03
N PRO A 502 -52.45 -15.08 -11.35
CA PRO A 502 -51.55 -14.52 -10.36
C PRO A 502 -52.32 -13.86 -9.21
N THR A 503 -51.76 -13.94 -8.00
CA THR A 503 -52.33 -13.30 -6.82
C THR A 503 -52.16 -11.79 -6.87
N THR A 504 -50.97 -11.31 -7.25
CA THR A 504 -50.73 -9.90 -7.54
C THR A 504 -49.88 -9.72 -8.79
N VAL A 505 -50.21 -8.68 -9.56
CA VAL A 505 -49.39 -8.12 -10.63
C VAL A 505 -49.19 -6.66 -10.25
N GLU A 506 -47.96 -6.29 -9.90
CA GLU A 506 -47.63 -4.96 -9.36
C GLU A 506 -46.59 -4.29 -10.25
N MET A 507 -46.79 -3.03 -10.60
CA MET A 507 -45.69 -2.18 -11.06
C MET A 507 -45.03 -1.57 -9.83
N VAL A 508 -43.78 -1.97 -9.56
CA VAL A 508 -43.03 -1.48 -8.40
C VAL A 508 -41.88 -0.59 -8.83
N ASP A 509 -41.70 0.47 -8.06
CA ASP A 509 -40.63 1.43 -8.24
C ASP A 509 -39.37 0.94 -7.52
N GLY A 510 -38.22 1.31 -8.07
CA GLY A 510 -36.93 1.08 -7.47
C GLY A 510 -35.95 2.18 -7.87
N GLU A 511 -34.81 2.20 -7.20
CA GLU A 511 -33.77 3.20 -7.44
C GLU A 511 -32.41 2.50 -7.44
N THR A 512 -31.52 2.88 -8.35
CA THR A 512 -30.16 2.35 -8.36
C THR A 512 -29.40 2.85 -7.13
N SER A 513 -28.70 1.95 -6.43
CA SER A 513 -27.90 2.32 -5.26
C SER A 513 -26.43 2.55 -5.63
N PRO A 514 -25.73 3.50 -4.97
CA PRO A 514 -24.29 3.68 -5.15
C PRO A 514 -23.52 2.45 -4.65
N PRO A 515 -22.24 2.30 -5.03
CA PRO A 515 -21.37 1.32 -4.39
C PRO A 515 -21.23 1.62 -2.89
N LEU A 516 -20.88 0.63 -2.09
CA LEU A 516 -20.60 0.84 -0.67
C LEU A 516 -19.14 1.26 -0.47
N LEU A 517 -18.84 1.96 0.63
CA LEU A 517 -17.46 2.19 1.07
C LEU A 517 -16.73 0.86 1.27
N LEU A 518 -15.41 0.85 1.11
CA LEU A 518 -14.61 -0.37 1.23
C LEU A 518 -14.57 -0.87 2.68
N THR A 519 -14.82 -2.16 2.89
CA THR A 519 -14.35 -2.85 4.10
C THR A 519 -12.86 -3.20 3.99
N GLU A 520 -12.24 -3.68 5.06
CA GLU A 520 -10.87 -4.21 5.04
C GLU A 520 -10.69 -5.35 4.02
N ALA A 521 -11.64 -6.28 3.95
CA ALA A 521 -11.59 -7.36 2.96
C ALA A 521 -11.75 -6.86 1.52
N ASP A 522 -12.49 -5.77 1.30
CA ASP A 522 -12.65 -5.19 -0.05
C ASP A 522 -11.37 -4.48 -0.48
N LEU A 523 -10.70 -3.79 0.45
CA LEU A 523 -9.44 -3.13 0.21
C LEU A 523 -8.31 -4.13 -0.07
N ILE A 524 -8.22 -5.22 0.71
CA ILE A 524 -7.29 -6.32 0.44
C ILE A 524 -7.55 -6.92 -0.95
N ALA A 525 -8.82 -7.12 -1.32
CA ALA A 525 -9.15 -7.65 -2.65
C ALA A 525 -8.73 -6.71 -3.79
N LEU A 526 -8.80 -5.38 -3.60
CA LEU A 526 -8.30 -4.42 -4.57
C LEU A 526 -6.77 -4.42 -4.63
N MET A 527 -6.09 -4.44 -3.49
CA MET A 527 -4.62 -4.53 -3.44
C MET A 527 -4.11 -5.80 -4.14
N GLU A 528 -4.70 -6.96 -3.84
CA GLU A 528 -4.38 -8.24 -4.50
C GLU A 528 -4.63 -8.17 -6.02
N LYS A 529 -5.79 -7.64 -6.44
CA LYS A 529 -6.15 -7.50 -7.85
C LYS A 529 -5.14 -6.65 -8.63
N HIS A 530 -4.59 -5.62 -8.00
CA HIS A 530 -3.67 -4.68 -8.62
C HIS A 530 -2.19 -4.99 -8.33
N GLY A 531 -1.88 -6.10 -7.65
CA GLY A 531 -0.51 -6.57 -7.46
C GLY A 531 0.34 -5.70 -6.52
N ILE A 532 -0.27 -5.11 -5.49
CA ILE A 532 0.44 -4.38 -4.43
C ILE A 532 0.16 -5.00 -3.06
N GLY A 533 1.12 -4.91 -2.12
CA GLY A 533 1.00 -5.57 -0.83
C GLY A 533 1.25 -7.08 -0.87
N THR A 534 1.97 -7.56 -1.88
CA THR A 534 2.39 -8.97 -2.02
C THR A 534 3.25 -9.43 -0.85
N ASP A 535 3.49 -10.74 -0.73
CA ASP A 535 4.30 -11.33 0.35
C ASP A 535 3.73 -11.06 1.76
N ALA A 536 2.40 -11.13 1.89
CA ALA A 536 1.66 -10.95 3.15
C ALA A 536 1.86 -9.58 3.83
N THR A 537 1.97 -8.49 3.05
CA THR A 537 2.18 -7.12 3.56
C THR A 537 0.91 -6.24 3.53
N HIS A 538 -0.22 -6.73 3.03
CA HIS A 538 -1.50 -5.98 3.00
C HIS A 538 -1.88 -5.37 4.35
N ALA A 539 -1.87 -6.16 5.43
CA ALA A 539 -2.25 -5.72 6.76
C ALA A 539 -1.40 -4.55 7.27
N GLU A 540 -0.11 -4.53 6.95
CA GLU A 540 0.82 -3.48 7.38
C GLU A 540 0.49 -2.13 6.73
N HIS A 541 0.29 -2.12 5.41
CA HIS A 541 -0.02 -0.90 4.67
C HIS A 541 -1.40 -0.34 5.04
N ILE A 542 -2.39 -1.22 5.22
CA ILE A 542 -3.74 -0.85 5.67
C ILE A 542 -3.70 -0.28 7.09
N GLU A 543 -2.94 -0.88 8.00
CA GLU A 543 -2.77 -0.36 9.35
C GLU A 543 -2.04 0.99 9.37
N THR A 544 -1.10 1.19 8.45
CA THR A 544 -0.36 2.45 8.35
C THR A 544 -1.28 3.61 8.00
N ILE A 545 -2.14 3.47 6.99
CA ILE A 545 -3.09 4.55 6.62
C ILE A 545 -4.12 4.84 7.73
N LYS A 546 -4.49 3.84 8.54
CA LYS A 546 -5.31 4.01 9.74
C LYS A 546 -4.58 4.80 10.82
N THR A 547 -3.37 4.34 11.19
CA THR A 547 -2.57 4.94 12.28
C THR A 547 -2.17 6.39 11.97
N ARG A 548 -1.98 6.71 10.69
CA ARG A 548 -1.68 8.07 10.21
C ARG A 548 -2.91 8.96 10.07
N MET A 549 -4.09 8.47 10.40
CA MET A 549 -5.37 9.18 10.33
C MET A 549 -5.72 9.66 8.91
N TYR A 550 -5.18 9.01 7.87
CA TYR A 550 -5.60 9.26 6.49
C TYR A 550 -6.97 8.66 6.19
N VAL A 551 -7.31 7.59 6.90
CA VAL A 551 -8.62 6.96 6.87
C VAL A 551 -9.14 6.75 8.29
N GLY A 552 -10.46 6.88 8.46
CA GLY A 552 -11.20 6.41 9.62
C GLY A 552 -12.04 5.18 9.27
N LEU A 553 -12.57 4.51 10.30
CA LEU A 553 -13.57 3.45 10.15
C LEU A 553 -14.93 3.97 10.59
N THR A 554 -15.96 3.72 9.78
CA THR A 554 -17.35 4.00 10.14
C THR A 554 -17.85 2.98 11.18
N ALA A 555 -19.05 3.21 11.74
CA ALA A 555 -19.70 2.25 12.65
C ALA A 555 -19.82 0.84 12.02
N ASP A 556 -20.07 0.78 10.71
CA ASP A 556 -20.16 -0.46 9.92
C ASP A 556 -18.78 -1.03 9.51
N GLN A 557 -17.68 -0.53 10.09
CA GLN A 557 -16.31 -0.97 9.81
C GLN A 557 -15.90 -0.81 8.34
N ARG A 558 -16.29 0.30 7.71
CA ARG A 558 -15.88 0.67 6.35
C ARG A 558 -14.94 1.87 6.38
N PHE A 559 -13.98 1.92 5.46
CA PHE A 559 -13.04 3.02 5.35
C PHE A 559 -13.70 4.28 4.82
N LEU A 560 -13.47 5.38 5.52
CA LEU A 560 -13.82 6.73 5.12
C LEU A 560 -12.53 7.56 5.07
N PRO A 561 -12.19 8.22 3.95
CA PRO A 561 -11.00 9.06 3.90
C PRO A 561 -11.18 10.29 4.80
N GLY A 562 -10.16 10.62 5.59
CA GLY A 562 -10.09 11.89 6.30
C GLY A 562 -9.69 13.03 5.37
N HIS A 563 -9.92 14.28 5.76
CA HIS A 563 -9.62 15.45 4.93
C HIS A 563 -8.16 15.52 4.46
N LEU A 564 -7.21 15.21 5.35
CA LEU A 564 -5.79 15.14 4.99
C LEU A 564 -5.51 14.05 3.95
N GLY A 565 -6.08 12.85 4.12
CA GLY A 565 -5.90 11.75 3.17
C GLY A 565 -6.51 12.07 1.80
N MET A 566 -7.71 12.68 1.81
CA MET A 566 -8.41 13.13 0.61
C MET A 566 -7.59 14.18 -0.15
N GLY A 567 -7.21 15.28 0.50
CA GLY A 567 -6.47 16.37 -0.14
C GLY A 567 -5.07 15.98 -0.62
N LEU A 568 -4.40 15.03 0.05
CA LEU A 568 -3.14 14.48 -0.45
C LEU A 568 -3.33 13.72 -1.77
N VAL A 569 -4.28 12.79 -1.84
CA VAL A 569 -4.55 12.01 -3.07
C VAL A 569 -4.94 12.95 -4.22
N GLU A 570 -5.89 13.84 -3.98
CA GLU A 570 -6.34 14.80 -4.99
C GLU A 570 -5.25 15.77 -5.43
N GLY A 571 -4.46 16.26 -4.47
CA GLY A 571 -3.37 17.19 -4.72
C GLY A 571 -2.32 16.59 -5.64
N TYR A 572 -1.85 15.37 -5.35
CA TYR A 572 -0.90 14.66 -6.21
C TYR A 572 -1.51 14.28 -7.56
N ASP A 573 -2.74 13.75 -7.62
CA ASP A 573 -3.37 13.38 -8.89
C ASP A 573 -3.62 14.62 -9.80
N SER A 574 -3.89 15.78 -9.21
CA SER A 574 -4.05 17.04 -9.95
C SER A 574 -2.73 17.59 -10.53
N MET A 575 -1.59 16.97 -10.20
CA MET A 575 -0.30 17.28 -10.82
C MET A 575 -0.14 16.67 -12.21
N GLY A 576 -1.13 15.98 -12.76
CA GLY A 576 -1.11 15.51 -14.16
C GLY A 576 -0.42 14.17 -14.39
N TYR A 577 -0.05 13.47 -13.32
CA TYR A 577 0.34 12.07 -13.32
C TYR A 577 -0.47 11.36 -12.24
N GLU A 578 -1.05 10.19 -12.55
CA GLU A 578 -1.96 9.49 -11.65
C GLU A 578 -1.19 8.77 -10.53
N MET A 579 -0.64 9.53 -9.58
CA MET A 579 0.23 9.03 -8.51
C MET A 579 -0.51 8.10 -7.53
N SER A 580 -1.82 8.27 -7.37
CA SER A 580 -2.64 7.41 -6.52
C SER A 580 -2.88 6.02 -7.11
N LYS A 581 -2.55 5.80 -8.39
CA LYS A 581 -2.72 4.50 -9.04
C LYS A 581 -1.61 3.52 -8.62
N PRO A 582 -1.93 2.22 -8.51
CA PRO A 582 -1.02 1.22 -7.95
C PRO A 582 0.12 0.80 -8.89
N ASP A 583 0.08 1.19 -10.16
CA ASP A 583 0.92 0.66 -11.24
C ASP A 583 2.42 0.76 -10.94
N LEU A 584 2.89 1.92 -10.46
CA LEU A 584 4.31 2.12 -10.14
C LEU A 584 4.78 1.19 -9.00
N ARG A 585 3.92 0.95 -8.01
CA ARG A 585 4.22 0.02 -6.92
C ARG A 585 4.13 -1.43 -7.38
N ALA A 586 3.16 -1.77 -8.22
CA ALA A 586 3.02 -3.11 -8.77
C ALA A 586 4.24 -3.51 -9.62
N GLU A 587 4.79 -2.58 -10.40
CA GLU A 587 6.04 -2.78 -11.13
C GLU A 587 7.23 -3.02 -10.17
N LEU A 588 7.33 -2.24 -9.08
CA LEU A 588 8.36 -2.44 -8.06
C LEU A 588 8.24 -3.85 -7.44
N GLU A 589 7.05 -4.27 -7.02
CA GLU A 589 6.85 -5.60 -6.41
C GLU A 589 7.10 -6.75 -7.39
N ALA A 590 6.74 -6.57 -8.67
CA ALA A 590 7.09 -7.51 -9.73
C ALA A 590 8.60 -7.64 -9.89
N ASP A 591 9.34 -6.53 -9.86
CA ASP A 591 10.81 -6.54 -9.93
C ASP A 591 11.43 -7.28 -8.73
N LEU A 592 10.90 -7.13 -7.52
CA LEU A 592 11.36 -7.88 -6.34
C LEU A 592 11.20 -9.39 -6.53
N LYS A 593 10.08 -9.83 -7.11
CA LYS A 593 9.87 -11.24 -7.45
C LYS A 593 10.89 -11.74 -8.47
N LEU A 594 11.24 -10.92 -9.47
CA LEU A 594 12.27 -11.27 -10.46
C LEU A 594 13.67 -11.39 -9.84
N ILE A 595 13.98 -10.64 -8.77
CA ILE A 595 15.23 -10.80 -8.01
C ILE A 595 15.25 -12.18 -7.35
N CYS A 596 14.19 -12.56 -6.61
CA CYS A 596 14.08 -13.86 -5.96
C CYS A 596 14.25 -15.02 -6.96
N GLU A 597 13.64 -14.91 -8.15
CA GLU A 597 13.75 -15.91 -9.22
C GLU A 597 15.13 -15.91 -9.92
N GLY A 598 16.00 -14.94 -9.63
CA GLY A 598 17.29 -14.75 -10.30
C GLY A 598 17.17 -14.31 -11.76
N LYS A 599 16.04 -13.72 -12.14
CA LYS A 599 15.76 -13.22 -13.49
C LYS A 599 16.17 -11.76 -13.68
N LYS A 600 16.37 -11.01 -12.60
CA LYS A 600 16.83 -9.61 -12.63
C LYS A 600 17.81 -9.35 -11.48
N ASP A 601 18.85 -8.57 -11.76
CA ASP A 601 19.86 -8.23 -10.77
C ASP A 601 19.40 -7.08 -9.86
N LYS A 602 19.78 -7.14 -8.58
CA LYS A 602 19.38 -6.16 -7.57
C LYS A 602 19.84 -4.74 -7.88
N SER A 603 21.03 -4.56 -8.44
CA SER A 603 21.59 -3.24 -8.74
C SER A 603 20.81 -2.54 -9.86
N VAL A 604 20.38 -3.33 -10.86
CA VAL A 604 19.56 -2.84 -11.98
C VAL A 604 18.18 -2.41 -11.48
N VAL A 605 17.53 -3.24 -10.64
CA VAL A 605 16.23 -2.89 -10.05
C VAL A 605 16.34 -1.62 -9.22
N LEU A 606 17.32 -1.54 -8.32
CA LEU A 606 17.52 -0.38 -7.46
C LEU A 606 17.73 0.90 -8.30
N GLN A 607 18.61 0.88 -9.29
CA GLN A 607 18.86 2.02 -10.17
C GLN A 607 17.59 2.46 -10.92
N GLN A 608 16.85 1.51 -11.51
CA GLN A 608 15.64 1.82 -12.28
C GLN A 608 14.54 2.39 -11.40
N GLN A 609 14.28 1.78 -10.25
CA GLN A 609 13.21 2.19 -9.35
C GLN A 609 13.54 3.52 -8.67
N VAL A 610 14.78 3.74 -8.22
CA VAL A 610 15.23 5.04 -7.71
C VAL A 610 15.04 6.12 -8.77
N GLN A 611 15.44 5.89 -10.01
CA GLN A 611 15.30 6.87 -11.08
C GLN A 611 13.84 7.24 -11.36
N LYS A 612 12.94 6.23 -11.44
CA LYS A 612 11.50 6.46 -11.63
C LYS A 612 10.90 7.31 -10.52
N TYR A 613 11.11 6.91 -9.26
CA TYR A 613 10.54 7.65 -8.12
C TYR A 613 11.19 9.02 -7.92
N LYS A 614 12.47 9.19 -8.25
CA LYS A 614 13.15 10.48 -8.24
C LYS A 614 12.54 11.44 -9.27
N GLN A 615 12.20 10.95 -10.46
CA GLN A 615 11.52 11.75 -11.48
C GLN A 615 10.13 12.21 -11.00
N VAL A 616 9.33 11.29 -10.47
CA VAL A 616 8.02 11.61 -9.86
C VAL A 616 8.17 12.64 -8.73
N PHE A 617 9.20 12.50 -7.90
CA PHE A 617 9.48 13.44 -6.82
C PHE A 617 9.82 14.85 -7.34
N ILE A 618 10.65 14.96 -8.38
CA ILE A 618 11.00 16.25 -9.00
C ILE A 618 9.75 16.94 -9.54
N GLU A 619 8.88 16.19 -10.22
CA GLU A 619 7.61 16.71 -10.74
C GLU A 619 6.66 17.13 -9.62
N ALA A 620 6.61 16.37 -8.51
CA ALA A 620 5.85 16.71 -7.32
C ALA A 620 6.29 18.02 -6.68
N VAL A 621 7.61 18.22 -6.54
CA VAL A 621 8.18 19.46 -6.00
C VAL A 621 7.86 20.64 -6.91
N ALA A 622 8.00 20.47 -8.23
CA ALA A 622 7.71 21.53 -9.21
C ALA A 622 6.23 21.97 -9.23
N ARG A 623 5.31 21.09 -8.82
CA ARG A 623 3.85 21.35 -8.78
C ARG A 623 3.31 21.33 -7.35
N ALA A 624 4.16 21.61 -6.35
CA ALA A 624 3.82 21.48 -4.94
C ALA A 624 2.61 22.34 -4.51
N ASN A 625 2.38 23.48 -5.16
CA ASN A 625 1.23 24.34 -4.94
C ASN A 625 -0.12 23.63 -5.15
N LYS A 626 -0.16 22.54 -5.93
CA LYS A 626 -1.36 21.71 -6.10
C LYS A 626 -1.77 20.99 -4.82
N LEU A 627 -0.82 20.58 -3.97
CA LEU A 627 -1.14 20.01 -2.66
C LEU A 627 -1.80 21.05 -1.77
N ASP A 628 -1.26 22.27 -1.76
CA ASP A 628 -1.79 23.37 -0.96
C ASP A 628 -3.22 23.71 -1.41
N GLN A 629 -3.45 23.83 -2.73
CA GLN A 629 -4.76 24.10 -3.32
C GLN A 629 -5.80 23.03 -2.98
N ALA A 630 -5.42 21.75 -3.06
CA ALA A 630 -6.34 20.65 -2.74
C ALA A 630 -6.67 20.62 -1.23
N LEU A 631 -5.69 20.82 -0.36
CA LEU A 631 -5.90 20.82 1.08
C LEU A 631 -6.62 22.08 1.59
N ALA A 632 -6.47 23.22 0.92
CA ALA A 632 -7.17 24.46 1.24
C ALA A 632 -8.70 24.30 1.16
N GLN A 633 -9.21 23.40 0.30
CA GLN A 633 -10.64 23.08 0.22
C GLN A 633 -11.20 22.53 1.54
N TYR A 634 -10.36 21.91 2.38
CA TYR A 634 -10.75 21.31 3.64
C TYR A 634 -10.29 22.09 4.87
N PHE A 635 -9.17 22.80 4.75
CA PHE A 635 -8.46 23.44 5.85
C PHE A 635 -8.59 24.97 5.86
N GLY A 636 -9.17 25.56 4.81
CA GLY A 636 -9.30 27.01 4.67
C GLY A 636 -8.10 27.63 3.97
N GLU A 637 -7.94 28.96 4.13
CA GLU A 637 -6.89 29.71 3.45
C GLU A 637 -5.48 29.20 3.79
N ALA A 638 -4.71 28.91 2.74
CA ALA A 638 -3.29 28.58 2.85
C ALA A 638 -2.52 29.83 3.29
N ALA A 639 -1.61 29.68 4.26
CA ALA A 639 -0.70 30.77 4.60
C ALA A 639 0.17 31.13 3.38
N GLU A 640 0.25 32.42 3.06
CA GLU A 640 1.17 32.91 2.03
C GLU A 640 2.61 32.67 2.48
N ILE A 641 3.32 31.79 1.79
CA ILE A 641 4.76 31.65 1.94
C ILE A 641 5.40 32.68 1.00
N PRO A 642 6.22 33.62 1.49
CA PRO A 642 6.98 34.51 0.63
C PRO A 642 7.78 33.71 -0.41
N GLU A 643 7.92 34.18 -1.65
CA GLU A 643 8.69 33.49 -2.71
C GLU A 643 10.14 33.14 -2.25
N GLN A 644 10.70 33.89 -1.31
CA GLN A 644 12.02 33.63 -0.71
C GLN A 644 12.04 32.48 0.32
N ASP A 645 10.89 32.09 0.84
CA ASP A 645 10.67 30.98 1.79
C ASP A 645 10.09 29.72 1.11
N GLU A 646 9.91 29.75 -0.22
CA GLU A 646 9.47 28.59 -1.00
C GLU A 646 10.36 27.39 -0.67
N VAL A 647 9.66 26.32 -0.35
CA VAL A 647 10.21 25.18 0.37
C VAL A 647 11.25 24.49 -0.53
N TYR A 648 12.42 24.30 0.09
CA TYR A 648 13.68 23.76 -0.44
C TYR A 648 14.54 24.82 -1.15
N PRO A 649 15.77 25.12 -0.63
CA PRO A 649 16.68 25.97 -1.37
C PRO A 649 16.81 25.40 -2.78
N GLU A 650 16.73 26.27 -3.79
CA GLU A 650 17.02 25.92 -5.19
C GLU A 650 18.13 24.88 -5.21
N MET A 651 17.87 23.77 -5.89
CA MET A 651 18.78 22.63 -5.95
C MET A 651 20.18 23.18 -6.18
N PRO A 652 21.09 23.11 -5.20
CA PRO A 652 22.28 23.92 -5.24
C PRO A 652 23.08 23.46 -6.44
N VAL A 653 23.11 24.33 -7.44
CA VAL A 653 23.47 23.91 -8.79
C VAL A 653 24.96 23.58 -8.77
N SER A 654 25.30 22.35 -9.16
CA SER A 654 26.70 21.93 -9.19
C SER A 654 27.49 22.87 -10.10
N VAL A 655 28.54 23.47 -9.54
CA VAL A 655 29.48 24.29 -10.30
C VAL A 655 30.58 23.40 -10.86
N ARG A 656 31.02 22.39 -10.09
CA ARG A 656 32.03 21.40 -10.48
C ARG A 656 32.02 20.20 -9.54
N LYS A 657 32.68 19.09 -9.90
CA LYS A 657 33.02 18.07 -8.90
C LYS A 657 34.21 18.49 -8.04
N CYS A 658 34.16 18.07 -6.78
CA CYS A 658 35.17 18.28 -5.76
C CYS A 658 36.44 17.50 -6.13
N PRO A 659 37.62 18.15 -6.16
CA PRO A 659 38.87 17.45 -6.49
C PRO A 659 39.33 16.45 -5.41
N GLN A 660 38.76 16.50 -4.20
CA GLN A 660 39.14 15.63 -3.08
C GLN A 660 38.29 14.36 -2.98
N CYS A 661 36.96 14.47 -3.12
CA CYS A 661 36.04 13.33 -2.94
C CYS A 661 35.11 13.09 -4.14
N ASN A 662 35.28 13.84 -5.23
CA ASN A 662 34.47 13.77 -6.45
C ASN A 662 32.96 14.06 -6.29
N SER A 663 32.49 14.46 -5.10
CA SER A 663 31.12 14.95 -4.87
C SER A 663 30.90 16.34 -5.46
N ASP A 664 29.66 16.76 -5.66
CA ASP A 664 29.37 18.09 -6.20
C ASP A 664 29.87 19.23 -5.27
N MET A 665 30.40 20.28 -5.87
CA MET A 665 30.70 21.55 -5.22
C MET A 665 29.69 22.59 -5.67
N VAL A 666 29.06 23.23 -4.69
CA VAL A 666 27.92 24.12 -4.92
C VAL A 666 28.18 25.50 -4.34
N LEU A 667 27.60 26.52 -4.97
CA LEU A 667 27.66 27.90 -4.52
C LEU A 667 26.70 28.13 -3.35
N LYS A 668 27.15 28.80 -2.29
CA LYS A 668 26.38 29.10 -1.09
C LYS A 668 26.61 30.52 -0.61
N THR A 669 25.62 31.06 0.08
CA THR A 669 25.65 32.39 0.71
C THR A 669 25.86 32.27 2.22
N ARG A 670 26.63 33.18 2.80
CA ARG A 670 26.88 33.28 4.25
C ARG A 670 25.75 34.02 4.94
N LYS A 671 25.53 33.74 6.23
CA LYS A 671 24.53 34.44 7.05
C LYS A 671 24.77 35.95 7.20
N ASN A 672 26.01 36.41 6.99
CA ASN A 672 26.43 37.80 7.19
C ASN A 672 26.58 38.59 5.86
N GLY A 673 26.09 38.03 4.74
CA GLY A 673 26.41 38.52 3.40
C GLY A 673 27.80 38.01 2.96
N GLY A 674 27.93 37.61 1.70
CA GLY A 674 29.15 37.02 1.13
C GLY A 674 28.96 35.57 0.69
N PHE A 675 29.84 35.09 -0.19
CA PHE A 675 29.64 33.85 -0.93
C PHE A 675 30.79 32.86 -0.70
N TYR A 676 30.52 31.58 -0.90
CA TYR A 676 31.52 30.53 -0.86
C TYR A 676 31.08 29.32 -1.68
N LEU A 677 32.05 28.59 -2.22
CA LEU A 677 31.82 27.29 -2.84
C LEU A 677 32.07 26.20 -1.79
N SER A 678 31.18 25.22 -1.66
CA SER A 678 31.27 24.18 -0.64
C SER A 678 31.04 22.80 -1.23
N CYS A 679 31.85 21.83 -0.79
CA CYS A 679 31.64 20.43 -1.13
C CYS A 679 30.39 19.87 -0.43
N MET A 680 29.53 19.19 -1.20
CA MET A 680 28.37 18.48 -0.68
C MET A 680 28.73 17.25 0.17
N GLY A 681 29.99 16.82 0.15
CA GLY A 681 30.51 15.77 1.04
C GLY A 681 30.81 16.24 2.47
N TYR A 682 30.55 17.50 2.83
CA TYR A 682 30.69 17.99 4.21
C TYR A 682 29.72 17.26 5.16
N PRO A 683 30.12 16.87 6.39
CA PRO A 683 31.37 17.21 7.07
C PRO A 683 32.56 16.28 6.77
N ALA A 684 32.35 15.16 6.07
CA ALA A 684 33.41 14.19 5.76
C ALA A 684 34.48 14.80 4.84
N CYS A 685 34.07 15.66 3.90
CA CYS A 685 34.95 16.46 3.05
C CYS A 685 34.77 17.95 3.36
N LYS A 686 35.79 18.57 3.97
CA LYS A 686 35.76 19.99 4.39
C LYS A 686 36.18 20.97 3.29
N THR A 687 36.35 20.51 2.06
CA THR A 687 36.77 21.37 0.93
C THR A 687 35.75 22.48 0.69
N ALA A 688 36.22 23.72 0.77
CA ALA A 688 35.45 24.93 0.49
C ALA A 688 36.35 26.02 -0.06
N VAL A 689 35.76 26.95 -0.81
CA VAL A 689 36.39 28.15 -1.37
C VAL A 689 35.65 29.34 -0.84
N TRP A 690 36.29 30.14 0.00
CA TRP A 690 35.68 31.29 0.61
C TRP A 690 35.94 32.51 -0.26
N PHE A 691 34.92 33.07 -0.88
CA PHE A 691 35.13 34.26 -1.69
C PHE A 691 35.39 35.49 -0.79
N PRO A 692 36.33 36.38 -1.17
CA PRO A 692 36.62 37.59 -0.41
C PRO A 692 35.44 38.57 -0.37
N ASP A 693 35.43 39.47 0.61
CA ASP A 693 34.33 40.41 0.85
C ASP A 693 34.15 41.46 -0.26
N PHE A 694 35.13 41.59 -1.17
CA PHE A 694 35.00 42.44 -2.34
C PHE A 694 34.20 41.80 -3.49
N VAL A 695 33.83 40.52 -3.37
CA VAL A 695 32.87 39.86 -4.27
C VAL A 695 31.46 40.22 -3.80
N LEU A 696 30.83 41.16 -4.50
CA LEU A 696 29.52 41.68 -4.15
C LEU A 696 28.39 40.74 -4.54
N ASP A 697 28.56 39.99 -5.62
CA ASP A 697 27.59 39.02 -6.13
C ASP A 697 28.31 37.94 -6.95
N VAL A 698 27.77 36.73 -6.95
CA VAL A 698 28.25 35.64 -7.80
C VAL A 698 27.12 34.70 -8.16
N THR A 699 27.03 34.35 -9.43
CA THR A 699 26.03 33.42 -9.97
C THR A 699 26.68 32.42 -10.91
N ARG A 700 26.04 31.26 -11.09
CA ARG A 700 26.49 30.27 -12.07
C ARG A 700 26.13 30.76 -13.47
N ASP A 701 27.10 30.75 -14.37
CA ASP A 701 26.91 31.05 -15.78
C ASP A 701 26.53 29.77 -16.56
N GLU A 702 25.84 29.90 -17.68
CA GLU A 702 25.45 28.75 -18.51
C GLU A 702 26.65 28.11 -19.23
N SER A 703 27.74 28.86 -19.41
CA SER A 703 28.94 28.37 -20.08
C SER A 703 29.72 27.33 -19.27
N ILE A 704 30.22 26.32 -19.97
CA ILE A 704 31.06 25.25 -19.41
C ILE A 704 32.51 25.52 -19.81
N CYS A 705 33.44 25.23 -18.91
CA CYS A 705 34.86 25.27 -19.19
C CYS A 705 35.31 23.99 -19.89
N ASP A 706 35.88 24.13 -21.09
CA ASP A 706 36.39 22.99 -21.87
C ASP A 706 37.73 22.46 -21.36
N VAL A 707 38.44 23.24 -20.53
CA VAL A 707 39.81 22.95 -20.09
C VAL A 707 39.84 22.17 -18.77
N CYS A 708 39.04 22.57 -17.78
CA CYS A 708 39.16 22.07 -16.42
C CYS A 708 38.42 20.75 -16.20
N LYS A 709 39.09 19.82 -15.51
CA LYS A 709 38.55 18.50 -15.16
C LYS A 709 38.37 18.34 -13.65
N PRO A 710 37.50 17.42 -13.21
CA PRO A 710 36.57 16.62 -14.01
C PRO A 710 35.39 17.44 -14.55
N HIS A 711 34.94 17.12 -15.77
CA HIS A 711 33.81 17.79 -16.44
C HIS A 711 32.44 17.34 -15.88
N PRO A 712 31.41 18.20 -15.93
CA PRO A 712 31.44 19.60 -16.34
C PRO A 712 31.95 20.54 -15.23
N VAL A 713 32.69 21.59 -15.61
CA VAL A 713 33.04 22.72 -14.74
C VAL A 713 32.34 23.95 -15.29
N HIS A 714 31.29 24.42 -14.62
CA HIS A 714 30.54 25.61 -15.00
C HIS A 714 31.34 26.87 -14.63
N ARG A 715 31.28 27.88 -15.49
CA ARG A 715 31.86 29.20 -15.18
C ARG A 715 30.97 29.95 -14.18
N LEU A 716 31.56 30.89 -13.48
CA LEU A 716 30.85 31.76 -12.56
C LEU A 716 30.91 33.21 -13.05
N LYS A 717 29.79 33.92 -12.97
CA LYS A 717 29.69 35.35 -13.20
C LYS A 717 29.85 36.07 -11.86
N PHE A 718 30.92 36.85 -11.72
CA PHE A 718 31.26 37.62 -10.53
C PHE A 718 30.92 39.11 -10.72
N LYS A 719 30.47 39.77 -9.65
CA LYS A 719 30.45 41.23 -9.53
C LYS A 719 31.40 41.67 -8.44
N PHE A 720 32.32 42.56 -8.77
CA PHE A 720 33.36 43.03 -7.85
C PHE A 720 33.14 44.47 -7.40
N LYS A 721 33.62 44.79 -6.18
CA LYS A 721 33.63 46.15 -5.65
C LYS A 721 34.58 47.05 -6.45
N LYS A 722 34.14 48.26 -6.80
CA LYS A 722 34.98 49.23 -7.52
C LYS A 722 36.28 49.51 -6.75
N GLY A 723 37.42 49.40 -7.44
CA GLY A 723 38.76 49.60 -6.86
C GLY A 723 39.36 48.38 -6.14
N SER A 724 38.69 47.22 -6.14
CA SER A 724 39.19 45.98 -5.51
C SER A 724 39.83 44.98 -6.47
N VAL A 725 39.74 45.23 -7.77
CA VAL A 725 40.28 44.37 -8.84
C VAL A 725 41.22 45.18 -9.75
N PRO A 726 42.17 44.53 -10.46
CA PRO A 726 43.09 45.23 -11.37
C PRO A 726 42.35 46.09 -12.41
N PRO A 727 42.92 47.22 -12.87
CA PRO A 727 42.27 48.13 -13.83
C PRO A 727 41.85 47.48 -15.16
N VAL A 728 42.47 46.35 -15.51
CA VAL A 728 42.21 45.57 -16.72
C VAL A 728 41.04 44.60 -16.57
N MET A 729 40.53 44.37 -15.36
CA MET A 729 39.43 43.46 -15.10
C MET A 729 38.10 44.22 -15.00
N PRO A 730 37.06 43.83 -15.78
CA PRO A 730 35.75 44.46 -15.66
C PRO A 730 35.11 44.15 -14.30
N LEU A 731 34.27 45.08 -13.82
CA LEU A 731 33.55 44.90 -12.55
C LEU A 731 32.53 43.77 -12.59
N GLU A 732 32.06 43.38 -13.77
CA GLU A 732 31.37 42.10 -14.01
C GLU A 732 32.27 41.19 -14.85
N PHE A 733 32.59 39.99 -14.34
CA PHE A 733 33.53 39.08 -14.98
C PHE A 733 33.03 37.65 -14.95
N VAL A 734 33.04 36.96 -16.10
CA VAL A 734 32.71 35.53 -16.19
C VAL A 734 34.00 34.74 -16.34
N GLY A 735 34.28 33.85 -15.38
CA GLY A 735 35.51 33.08 -15.43
C GLY A 735 35.42 31.72 -14.74
N CYS A 736 36.44 30.90 -14.98
CA CYS A 736 36.46 29.51 -14.54
C CYS A 736 37.20 29.35 -13.21
N ILE A 737 36.49 28.90 -12.18
CA ILE A 737 37.08 28.52 -10.89
C ILE A 737 37.81 27.17 -10.93
N GLY A 738 37.87 26.54 -12.10
CA GLY A 738 38.52 25.27 -12.36
C GLY A 738 40.06 25.32 -12.30
N GLY A 739 40.64 26.52 -12.36
CA GLY A 739 42.09 26.76 -12.31
C GLY A 739 42.76 27.15 -13.63
N CYS A 740 42.01 27.21 -14.74
CA CYS A 740 42.53 27.68 -16.03
C CYS A 740 42.52 29.21 -16.20
N ASP A 741 41.79 29.92 -15.35
CA ASP A 741 41.74 31.38 -15.32
C ASP A 741 42.75 31.90 -14.29
N GLU A 742 43.92 32.34 -14.75
CA GLU A 742 45.01 32.73 -13.85
C GLU A 742 44.66 33.97 -13.02
N MET A 743 43.93 34.93 -13.60
CA MET A 743 43.49 36.13 -12.90
C MET A 743 42.55 35.78 -11.74
N LEU A 744 41.54 34.93 -11.96
CA LEU A 744 40.66 34.47 -10.87
C LEU A 744 41.39 33.59 -9.87
N ARG A 745 42.35 32.76 -10.32
CA ARG A 745 43.14 31.89 -9.43
C ARG A 745 43.89 32.70 -8.38
N GLU A 746 44.52 33.79 -8.80
CA GLU A 746 45.26 34.70 -7.91
C GLU A 746 44.31 35.54 -7.06
N LEU A 747 43.27 36.11 -7.68
CA LEU A 747 42.36 37.04 -7.03
C LEU A 747 41.45 36.39 -5.98
N LEU A 748 41.03 35.14 -6.20
CA LEU A 748 40.17 34.38 -5.29
C LEU A 748 40.92 33.37 -4.42
N ASP A 749 42.26 33.36 -4.50
CA ASP A 749 43.12 32.47 -3.72
C ASP A 749 42.66 31.00 -3.80
N LEU A 750 42.53 30.46 -5.02
CA LEU A 750 41.95 29.13 -5.31
C LEU A 750 42.88 27.96 -4.91
N LYS A 751 43.45 28.00 -3.71
CA LYS A 751 44.42 27.05 -3.12
C LYS A 751 43.95 25.60 -3.08
N TYR A 752 42.64 25.36 -3.06
CA TYR A 752 42.03 24.03 -3.05
C TYR A 752 42.25 23.20 -4.32
N LEU A 753 42.78 23.82 -5.39
CA LEU A 753 43.14 23.15 -6.65
C LEU A 753 44.47 22.40 -6.57
N HIS A 754 45.29 22.64 -5.54
CA HIS A 754 46.53 21.92 -5.36
C HIS A 754 46.27 20.51 -4.83
N ARG A 755 46.58 19.52 -5.67
CA ARG A 755 46.74 18.12 -5.28
C ARG A 755 47.93 18.08 -4.32
N SER A 756 47.68 17.98 -3.01
CA SER A 756 48.72 17.69 -2.03
C SER A 756 49.21 16.26 -2.24
N SER A 757 50.13 16.09 -3.20
CA SER A 757 51.01 14.95 -3.31
C SER A 757 52.41 15.43 -2.92
N GLN A 758 52.80 15.28 -1.66
CA GLN A 758 54.13 14.78 -1.23
C GLN A 758 54.13 14.47 0.28
N PRO A 759 54.85 13.40 0.71
CA PRO A 759 55.01 13.02 2.10
C PRO A 759 56.09 13.85 2.83
N ALA A 760 56.08 13.77 4.15
CA ALA A 760 56.84 14.61 5.10
C ALA A 760 58.37 14.54 5.00
N SER A 761 59.05 15.67 5.28
CA SER A 761 60.29 15.69 6.06
C SER A 761 60.58 17.07 6.65
N SER A 762 60.79 17.08 7.96
CA SER A 762 61.43 18.13 8.75
C SER A 762 62.84 18.43 8.25
N THR A 763 63.22 19.70 8.08
CA THR A 763 64.50 20.27 8.55
C THR A 763 64.60 21.77 8.22
N ALA A 764 65.43 22.45 9.00
CA ALA A 764 65.50 23.89 9.20
C ALA A 764 66.06 24.70 8.00
N GLN A 765 65.70 25.99 8.01
CA GLN A 765 66.42 27.10 7.36
C GLN A 765 67.87 27.23 7.88
N PRO A 766 68.81 28.02 7.26
CA PRO A 766 68.56 29.28 6.53
C PRO A 766 69.48 29.64 5.33
N GLY A 767 69.14 30.73 4.62
CA GLY A 767 70.14 31.72 4.19
C GLY A 767 70.34 31.98 2.69
N HIS A 768 69.81 33.13 2.22
CA HIS A 768 70.43 34.17 1.37
C HIS A 768 71.06 33.90 -0.03
N HIS A 769 70.82 34.92 -0.88
CA HIS A 769 71.60 35.44 -2.04
C HIS A 769 71.33 34.93 -3.48
N LEU A 770 70.55 35.75 -4.20
CA LEU A 770 70.89 36.52 -5.42
C LEU A 770 71.82 35.94 -6.52
N GLN A 771 71.31 36.11 -7.75
CA GLN A 771 71.95 36.63 -8.97
C GLN A 771 72.25 35.72 -10.18
N ALA A 772 71.72 36.21 -11.32
CA ALA A 772 72.39 36.42 -12.61
C ALA A 772 72.60 35.25 -13.58
N SER A 773 71.65 35.17 -14.53
CA SER A 773 71.79 35.42 -15.98
C SER A 773 72.89 34.74 -16.83
N HIS A 774 72.42 34.44 -18.05
CA HIS A 774 73.07 34.52 -19.37
C HIS A 774 73.35 33.22 -20.16
N SER A 775 72.40 32.95 -21.06
CA SER A 775 72.52 32.92 -22.54
C SER A 775 73.42 31.93 -23.32
N LEU A 776 72.80 31.47 -24.42
CA LEU A 776 73.23 31.53 -25.84
C LEU A 776 73.58 30.21 -26.58
N ASN A 777 72.98 30.16 -27.77
CA ASN A 777 73.48 29.67 -29.07
C ASN A 777 73.25 28.21 -29.53
N ARG A 778 72.18 28.04 -30.32
CA ARG A 778 72.13 28.09 -31.81
C ARG A 778 73.04 27.16 -32.65
N ALA A 779 72.33 26.38 -33.47
CA ALA A 779 72.56 25.93 -34.86
C ALA A 779 73.48 24.74 -35.20
N GLY A 780 72.99 23.93 -36.16
CA GLY A 780 73.78 23.00 -36.97
C GLY A 780 72.93 21.91 -37.64
N SER A 781 72.73 22.02 -38.95
CA SER A 781 72.12 21.07 -39.90
C SER A 781 72.98 19.78 -40.10
N GLU A 782 72.68 18.71 -40.84
CA GLU A 782 71.83 18.45 -42.01
C GLU A 782 71.79 16.92 -42.34
N SER A 783 70.64 16.41 -42.81
CA SER A 783 70.42 15.31 -43.80
C SER A 783 70.88 13.84 -43.48
N ARG A 784 70.24 12.73 -43.88
CA ARG A 784 69.29 12.38 -44.98
C ARG A 784 68.39 11.15 -44.63
N GLN A 785 67.16 11.18 -45.20
CA GLN A 785 66.39 10.08 -45.87
C GLN A 785 65.85 8.87 -45.06
N ALA A 786 64.64 8.32 -45.30
CA ALA A 786 63.61 8.55 -46.31
C ALA A 786 62.25 7.89 -45.96
N ARG A 787 61.17 8.51 -46.48
CA ARG A 787 59.83 8.01 -46.93
C ARG A 787 58.87 7.42 -45.88
N GLY A 788 57.58 7.80 -45.79
CA GLY A 788 56.69 8.72 -46.53
C GLY A 788 55.24 8.33 -46.16
N THR A 789 54.42 9.17 -45.51
CA THR A 789 53.43 10.17 -46.05
C THR A 789 52.25 9.53 -46.83
N SER A 790 50.97 9.91 -46.70
CA SER A 790 50.31 11.07 -46.06
C SER A 790 48.77 10.98 -46.17
N ASN A 791 48.08 11.68 -45.25
CA ASN A 791 46.71 12.27 -45.30
C ASN A 791 46.52 13.22 -46.54
N PRO A 792 45.37 13.91 -46.86
CA PRO A 792 44.48 14.66 -45.92
C PRO A 792 42.99 15.01 -46.30
N SER A 793 42.22 15.41 -45.28
CA SER A 793 41.34 16.61 -45.07
C SER A 793 40.29 17.21 -46.07
N ARG A 794 39.16 17.62 -45.43
CA ARG A 794 38.38 18.91 -45.49
C ARG A 794 37.15 19.10 -46.44
N GLY A 795 35.98 19.39 -45.83
CA GLY A 795 35.27 20.68 -46.01
C GLY A 795 33.90 20.77 -46.73
N HIS A 796 32.82 21.01 -45.95
CA HIS A 796 31.67 21.94 -46.15
C HIS A 796 30.62 21.81 -47.30
N LEU A 797 29.33 22.00 -46.92
CA LEU A 797 28.14 22.61 -47.59
C LEU A 797 26.91 21.74 -48.00
N LEU A 798 25.77 22.12 -47.40
CA LEU A 798 24.35 22.22 -47.79
C LEU A 798 23.75 21.44 -49.00
N SER A 799 22.68 20.67 -48.69
CA SER A 799 21.35 20.53 -49.34
C SER A 799 21.20 20.33 -50.87
N ILE A 800 20.53 19.23 -51.29
CA ILE A 800 19.29 19.16 -52.14
C ILE A 800 19.11 17.74 -52.77
N ASN A 801 17.95 17.14 -52.48
CA ASN A 801 17.07 16.19 -53.19
C ASN A 801 17.54 15.11 -54.20
N SER A 802 17.20 13.86 -53.84
CA SER A 802 16.27 12.90 -54.48
C SER A 802 16.41 12.36 -55.92
N SER A 803 16.54 11.01 -55.93
CA SER A 803 15.62 10.01 -56.55
C SER A 803 15.95 9.39 -57.92
N ARG A 804 15.84 8.04 -57.98
CA ARG A 804 15.12 7.34 -59.06
C ARG A 804 14.78 5.87 -58.72
N THR A 805 13.51 5.56 -58.95
CA THR A 805 12.79 4.26 -58.94
C THR A 805 12.90 3.52 -60.28
N PRO A 806 12.19 2.39 -60.46
CA PRO A 806 11.23 2.35 -61.58
C PRO A 806 9.79 1.86 -61.23
N ARG A 807 8.91 2.20 -62.19
CA ARG A 807 7.43 2.35 -62.29
C ARG A 807 6.77 1.04 -62.87
N ALA A 808 5.45 0.77 -62.97
CA ALA A 808 4.28 1.62 -63.25
C ALA A 808 2.88 0.94 -62.99
N ALA A 809 1.82 1.79 -62.97
CA ALA A 809 0.37 1.58 -62.72
C ALA A 809 -0.47 1.38 -64.03
N PRO A 810 -1.83 1.43 -64.13
CA PRO A 810 -2.83 2.43 -63.58
C PRO A 810 -4.20 1.80 -63.11
N ALA A 811 -5.30 2.45 -62.67
CA ALA A 811 -5.70 3.74 -62.06
C ALA A 811 -7.17 3.62 -61.58
N ALA A 812 -7.56 4.30 -60.49
CA ALA A 812 -8.85 5.00 -60.23
C ALA A 812 -8.95 5.40 -58.73
N ALA A 813 -9.37 6.63 -58.45
CA ALA A 813 -9.67 7.20 -57.11
C ALA A 813 -11.17 7.59 -57.07
N PRO A 814 -11.77 8.13 -55.97
CA PRO A 814 -11.22 8.52 -54.65
C PRO A 814 -12.09 8.09 -53.44
N ASP A 815 -11.58 8.20 -52.19
CA ASP A 815 -12.24 8.95 -51.08
C ASP A 815 -11.39 9.00 -49.79
N ASP A 816 -11.64 10.03 -48.97
CA ASP A 816 -10.97 10.42 -47.72
C ASP A 816 -10.90 9.34 -46.61
N GLY A 817 -9.82 9.35 -45.80
CA GLY A 817 -9.76 8.51 -44.59
C GLY A 817 -8.63 8.87 -43.62
N ASN A 818 -8.98 9.51 -42.50
CA ASN A 818 -8.14 9.66 -41.31
C ASN A 818 -7.60 8.30 -40.83
N ALA A 819 -6.33 8.01 -41.08
CA ALA A 819 -5.69 6.79 -40.58
C ALA A 819 -5.36 6.94 -39.08
N VAL A 820 -5.91 6.06 -38.23
CA VAL A 820 -5.58 6.02 -36.80
C VAL A 820 -4.21 5.38 -36.61
N VAL A 821 -3.26 6.13 -36.03
CA VAL A 821 -1.87 5.70 -35.84
C VAL A 821 -1.63 5.28 -34.38
N CYS A 822 -0.91 4.17 -34.18
CA CYS A 822 -0.55 3.65 -32.87
C CYS A 822 0.53 4.51 -32.18
N ASN A 823 0.71 4.32 -30.87
CA ASN A 823 1.80 4.96 -30.10
C ASN A 823 3.21 4.60 -30.58
N CYS A 824 3.38 3.53 -31.36
CA CYS A 824 4.65 3.15 -31.97
C CYS A 824 4.86 3.73 -33.38
N GLY A 825 3.96 4.58 -33.87
CA GLY A 825 4.02 5.22 -35.18
C GLY A 825 3.56 4.37 -36.37
N SER A 826 3.01 3.16 -36.11
CA SER A 826 2.44 2.28 -37.15
C SER A 826 0.92 2.41 -37.22
N GLU A 827 0.32 2.21 -38.40
CA GLU A 827 -1.13 2.25 -38.56
C GLU A 827 -1.84 1.19 -37.71
N ALA A 828 -2.94 1.58 -37.07
CA ALA A 828 -3.73 0.70 -36.22
C ALA A 828 -4.73 -0.11 -37.05
N LEU A 829 -4.88 -1.39 -36.73
CA LEU A 829 -5.82 -2.29 -37.39
C LEU A 829 -7.22 -2.17 -36.80
N LEU A 830 -8.23 -1.92 -37.64
CA LEU A 830 -9.63 -1.95 -37.26
C LEU A 830 -10.15 -3.39 -37.18
N LEU A 831 -10.70 -3.78 -36.04
CA LEU A 831 -11.16 -5.13 -35.73
C LEU A 831 -12.55 -5.10 -35.09
N THR A 832 -13.34 -6.15 -35.26
CA THR A 832 -14.68 -6.29 -34.67
C THR A 832 -14.69 -7.32 -33.56
N VAL A 833 -15.32 -7.00 -32.43
CA VAL A 833 -15.48 -7.92 -31.30
C VAL A 833 -16.38 -9.10 -31.70
N ARG A 834 -15.80 -10.30 -31.76
CA ARG A 834 -16.53 -11.55 -32.08
C ARG A 834 -16.99 -12.34 -30.84
N LYS A 835 -16.47 -12.00 -29.66
CA LYS A 835 -16.78 -12.69 -28.40
C LYS A 835 -18.17 -12.31 -27.90
N ASP A 836 -18.93 -13.29 -27.43
CA ASP A 836 -20.25 -13.06 -26.82
C ASP A 836 -20.14 -12.17 -25.57
N GLY A 837 -20.95 -11.12 -25.56
CA GLY A 837 -20.94 -10.08 -24.54
C GLY A 837 -21.56 -8.77 -25.06
N PRO A 838 -21.69 -7.75 -24.19
CA PRO A 838 -22.38 -6.49 -24.51
C PRO A 838 -21.73 -5.69 -25.64
N ASN A 839 -20.48 -6.00 -26.02
CA ASN A 839 -19.75 -5.33 -27.10
C ASN A 839 -19.65 -6.19 -28.38
N ARG A 840 -20.36 -7.33 -28.49
CA ARG A 840 -20.31 -8.18 -29.70
C ARG A 840 -20.77 -7.38 -30.91
N GLY A 841 -19.93 -7.33 -31.96
CA GLY A 841 -20.16 -6.54 -33.17
C GLY A 841 -19.55 -5.13 -33.13
N ARG A 842 -19.04 -4.64 -31.99
CA ARG A 842 -18.42 -3.31 -31.88
C ARG A 842 -17.00 -3.32 -32.47
N GLN A 843 -16.60 -2.22 -33.12
CA GLN A 843 -15.30 -2.09 -33.79
C GLN A 843 -14.27 -1.33 -32.95
N PHE A 844 -13.02 -1.75 -32.97
CA PHE A 844 -11.89 -1.14 -32.25
C PHE A 844 -10.60 -1.18 -33.08
N TYR A 845 -9.73 -0.20 -32.88
CA TYR A 845 -8.38 -0.17 -33.40
C TYR A 845 -7.40 -0.85 -32.44
N LYS A 846 -6.46 -1.63 -32.97
CA LYS A 846 -5.36 -2.23 -32.21
C LYS A 846 -4.06 -2.26 -33.02
N CYS A 847 -2.91 -2.10 -32.37
CA CYS A 847 -1.62 -2.26 -33.04
C CYS A 847 -1.38 -3.70 -33.52
N SER A 848 -0.74 -3.82 -34.69
CA SER A 848 -0.26 -5.10 -35.24
C SER A 848 1.00 -5.62 -34.53
N SER A 849 1.75 -4.75 -33.83
CA SER A 849 2.94 -5.13 -33.07
C SER A 849 2.58 -5.76 -31.73
N SER A 850 3.22 -6.90 -31.41
CA SER A 850 3.05 -7.58 -30.11
C SER A 850 3.65 -6.81 -28.92
N THR A 851 4.40 -5.74 -29.17
CA THR A 851 5.03 -4.90 -28.15
C THR A 851 4.32 -3.56 -27.94
N CYS A 852 3.31 -3.23 -28.75
CA CYS A 852 2.55 -1.97 -28.64
C CYS A 852 1.12 -2.25 -28.17
N ASN A 853 0.76 -1.69 -27.01
CA ASN A 853 -0.54 -1.90 -26.36
C ASN A 853 -1.61 -0.86 -26.79
N PHE A 854 -1.50 -0.28 -28.00
CA PHE A 854 -2.48 0.69 -28.49
C PHE A 854 -3.85 0.03 -28.73
N PHE A 855 -4.90 0.63 -28.16
CA PHE A 855 -6.30 0.24 -28.31
C PHE A 855 -7.20 1.49 -28.30
N LEU A 856 -8.16 1.59 -29.21
CA LEU A 856 -9.13 2.69 -29.27
C LEU A 856 -10.45 2.18 -29.85
N TRP A 857 -11.60 2.55 -29.29
CA TRP A 857 -12.88 2.21 -29.94
C TRP A 857 -13.12 3.07 -31.17
N ALA A 858 -13.68 2.49 -32.24
CA ALA A 858 -13.82 3.21 -33.50
C ALA A 858 -14.82 4.39 -33.44
N ASP A 859 -15.68 4.41 -32.42
CA ASP A 859 -16.64 5.47 -32.11
C ASP A 859 -16.09 6.58 -31.19
N GLU A 860 -14.84 6.47 -30.73
CA GLU A 860 -14.14 7.47 -29.91
C GLU A 860 -13.07 8.20 -30.75
N GLN A 861 -13.42 9.31 -31.41
CA GLN A 861 -12.44 10.18 -32.10
C GLN A 861 -11.90 11.31 -31.21
N PRO A 862 -10.62 11.72 -31.35
CA PRO A 862 -10.04 12.84 -30.59
C PRO A 862 -10.52 14.20 -31.11
N GLN A 863 -10.89 15.13 -30.22
CA GLN A 863 -11.13 16.53 -30.57
C GLN A 863 -9.80 17.29 -30.67
N ASP A 864 -9.49 17.82 -31.85
CA ASP A 864 -8.36 18.72 -32.09
C ASP A 864 -8.62 20.12 -31.50
N GLY A 865 -7.60 20.67 -30.84
CA GLY A 865 -7.63 22.00 -30.22
C GLY A 865 -7.49 23.15 -31.23
N GLY A 866 -8.36 24.14 -31.11
CA GLY A 866 -8.28 25.42 -31.82
C GLY A 866 -8.89 26.56 -31.00
N THR A 867 -8.06 27.56 -30.69
CA THR A 867 -8.38 28.81 -30.00
C THR A 867 -9.39 29.70 -30.75
N ALA A 868 -10.50 30.11 -30.11
CA ALA A 868 -11.22 31.35 -30.41
C ALA A 868 -12.20 31.74 -29.27
N ALA A 869 -12.16 33.01 -28.87
CA ALA A 869 -13.05 33.64 -27.89
C ALA A 869 -14.47 33.86 -28.44
N PRO A 870 -15.52 34.07 -27.60
CA PRO A 870 -16.78 34.61 -28.07
C PRO A 870 -17.08 36.01 -27.50
N ARG A 871 -17.32 36.97 -28.40
CA ARG A 871 -18.17 38.15 -28.16
C ARG A 871 -19.36 38.14 -29.13
N SER A 872 -20.54 38.07 -28.51
CA SER A 872 -21.82 38.77 -28.78
C SER A 872 -22.61 38.62 -30.10
N SER A 873 -23.82 38.07 -29.90
CA SER A 873 -25.16 38.67 -30.09
C SER A 873 -25.90 38.64 -31.43
N THR A 874 -27.12 38.08 -31.40
CA THR A 874 -28.41 38.78 -31.71
C THR A 874 -29.57 37.89 -31.21
N GLN A 875 -30.25 38.28 -30.13
CA GLN A 875 -31.55 38.99 -30.06
C GLN A 875 -32.78 38.15 -30.45
N LEU A 876 -33.68 37.97 -29.47
CA LEU A 876 -35.07 38.42 -29.54
C LEU A 876 -35.66 38.50 -28.11
N GLN A 877 -36.15 39.70 -27.78
CA GLN A 877 -36.92 40.11 -26.58
C GLN A 877 -38.35 40.46 -27.07
N PRO A 878 -39.40 40.49 -26.22
CA PRO A 878 -39.70 41.63 -25.32
C PRO A 878 -40.29 41.14 -23.95
N THR A 879 -40.50 41.87 -22.85
CA THR A 879 -40.49 43.30 -22.47
C THR A 879 -40.52 43.38 -20.93
N ALA A 880 -40.04 44.51 -20.37
CA ALA A 880 -39.88 44.80 -18.94
C ALA A 880 -41.12 45.40 -18.25
N GLY A 881 -41.13 45.47 -16.91
CA GLY A 881 -41.92 46.49 -16.19
C GLY A 881 -42.28 46.27 -14.71
N ARG A 882 -41.44 46.82 -13.80
CA ARG A 882 -41.69 47.54 -12.53
C ARG A 882 -42.87 47.24 -11.55
N ALA A 883 -42.53 47.48 -10.28
CA ALA A 883 -43.31 47.41 -9.03
C ALA A 883 -44.54 48.33 -8.91
N ALA A 884 -45.53 47.94 -8.07
CA ALA A 884 -45.99 48.63 -6.84
C ALA A 884 -47.44 48.25 -6.43
N ALA A 885 -47.65 48.23 -5.11
CA ALA A 885 -48.89 48.46 -4.34
C ALA A 885 -50.08 47.47 -4.45
N GLY A 886 -50.47 46.94 -3.28
CA GLY A 886 -51.68 46.13 -3.08
C GLY A 886 -52.92 46.96 -2.77
N PHE A 887 -54.05 46.28 -2.55
CA PHE A 887 -55.19 46.80 -1.79
C PHE A 887 -56.02 45.67 -1.14
N GLN A 888 -56.78 46.09 -0.15
CA GLN A 888 -57.23 45.39 1.05
C GLN A 888 -58.63 44.76 0.96
N ARG A 889 -58.92 43.99 2.03
CA ARG A 889 -60.21 43.55 2.63
C ARG A 889 -61.40 44.54 2.52
N PRO A 890 -62.62 44.08 2.83
CA PRO A 890 -63.22 44.25 4.18
C PRO A 890 -64.08 43.01 4.61
N GLY A 891 -64.53 42.74 5.84
CA GLY A 891 -64.53 43.42 7.14
C GLY A 891 -65.68 42.88 8.02
N GLY A 892 -65.53 42.93 9.36
CA GLY A 892 -66.59 42.84 10.40
C GLY A 892 -66.77 41.45 11.05
N GLY A 893 -66.73 41.22 12.37
CA GLY A 893 -66.65 42.08 13.55
C GLY A 893 -67.78 41.74 14.54
N ARG A 894 -67.46 41.20 15.73
CA ARG A 894 -68.19 41.37 17.01
C ARG A 894 -67.48 40.65 18.17
N GLU A 895 -67.04 41.43 19.15
CA GLU A 895 -66.78 41.08 20.56
C GLU A 895 -68.11 41.18 21.37
N PRO A 896 -68.26 40.72 22.65
CA PRO A 896 -67.25 40.83 23.73
C PRO A 896 -67.25 39.78 24.89
N LEU A 897 -66.26 39.99 25.79
CA LEU A 897 -66.18 39.66 27.23
C LEU A 897 -65.91 38.19 27.67
N GLY A 898 -64.76 37.98 28.32
CA GLY A 898 -64.61 36.91 29.31
C GLY A 898 -63.19 36.37 29.53
N SER A 899 -62.49 36.92 30.53
CA SER A 899 -61.65 36.18 31.51
C SER A 899 -60.50 35.27 31.03
N SER A 900 -59.27 35.74 31.31
CA SER A 900 -58.15 34.97 31.89
C SER A 900 -57.82 33.56 31.36
N SER A 901 -56.74 33.45 30.58
CA SER A 901 -55.50 32.73 30.97
C SER A 901 -54.62 32.51 29.73
N ARG A 902 -53.34 32.85 29.87
CA ARG A 902 -52.27 32.52 28.92
C ARG A 902 -51.84 31.08 29.22
N ASP A 903 -51.74 30.24 28.20
CA ASP A 903 -50.89 29.05 28.25
C ASP A 903 -49.83 29.12 27.14
N ALA A 904 -48.59 28.89 27.54
CA ALA A 904 -47.38 28.95 26.74
C ALA A 904 -46.91 27.52 26.45
N GLY A 905 -46.83 27.13 25.17
CA GLY A 905 -46.22 25.86 24.74
C GLY A 905 -44.92 26.14 23.98
N GLY A 906 -43.77 25.78 24.57
CA GLY A 906 -42.43 25.99 24.01
C GLY A 906 -42.06 24.95 22.94
N GLY A 907 -41.71 25.41 21.73
CA GLY A 907 -41.13 24.56 20.68
C GLY A 907 -39.63 24.37 20.86
N ALA A 908 -39.11 23.18 20.52
CA ALA A 908 -37.67 22.88 20.52
C ALA A 908 -36.91 23.81 19.57
N VAL A 909 -35.77 24.35 19.99
CA VAL A 909 -34.90 25.24 19.20
C VAL A 909 -33.63 24.47 18.83
N CYS A 910 -33.23 24.52 17.57
CA CYS A 910 -32.03 23.83 17.10
C CYS A 910 -30.73 24.58 17.46
N ASN A 911 -29.56 23.96 17.31
CA ASN A 911 -28.24 24.59 17.58
C ASN A 911 -27.87 25.78 16.64
N CYS A 912 -28.80 26.24 15.80
CA CYS A 912 -28.69 27.49 15.04
C CYS A 912 -29.57 28.62 15.61
N ASP A 913 -30.13 28.44 16.80
CA ASP A 913 -31.09 29.35 17.45
C ASP A 913 -32.35 29.62 16.60
N GLN A 914 -32.75 28.64 15.80
CA GLN A 914 -33.98 28.66 15.00
C GLN A 914 -34.97 27.59 15.48
N PRO A 915 -36.29 27.85 15.41
CA PRO A 915 -37.30 26.86 15.76
C PRO A 915 -37.11 25.56 14.97
N ALA A 916 -37.00 24.43 15.68
CA ALA A 916 -36.83 23.13 15.05
C ALA A 916 -38.13 22.71 14.35
N VAL A 917 -38.00 22.03 13.21
CA VAL A 917 -39.12 21.53 12.41
C VAL A 917 -39.33 20.06 12.67
N THR A 918 -40.58 19.68 12.93
CA THR A 918 -40.98 18.28 13.13
C THR A 918 -41.07 17.55 11.79
N ARG A 919 -40.52 16.35 11.70
CA ARG A 919 -40.57 15.47 10.53
C ARG A 919 -40.86 14.03 10.96
N THR A 920 -41.42 13.25 10.05
CA THR A 920 -41.77 11.84 10.30
C THR A 920 -40.81 10.92 9.57
N VAL A 921 -40.37 9.85 10.22
CA VAL A 921 -39.52 8.82 9.59
C VAL A 921 -40.31 8.09 8.52
N GLN A 922 -39.94 8.31 7.26
CA GLN A 922 -40.54 7.65 6.10
C GLN A 922 -39.81 6.36 5.70
N LYS A 923 -38.60 6.13 6.21
CA LYS A 923 -37.76 4.98 5.89
C LYS A 923 -38.25 3.72 6.61
N ASP A 924 -38.35 2.61 5.88
CA ASP A 924 -38.71 1.31 6.44
C ASP A 924 -37.71 0.84 7.51
N GLY A 925 -38.23 0.52 8.70
CA GLY A 925 -37.48 0.11 9.87
C GLY A 925 -38.29 0.25 11.16
N PRO A 926 -37.70 -0.07 12.34
CA PRO A 926 -38.40 -0.11 13.62
C PRO A 926 -39.03 1.23 14.07
N ASN A 927 -38.61 2.35 13.46
CA ASN A 927 -39.06 3.70 13.78
C ASN A 927 -39.90 4.33 12.65
N LYS A 928 -40.34 3.58 11.63
CA LYS A 928 -41.19 4.11 10.55
C LYS A 928 -42.47 4.70 11.13
N GLY A 929 -42.80 5.93 10.75
CA GLY A 929 -43.95 6.67 11.29
C GLY A 929 -43.67 7.46 12.58
N ARG A 930 -42.49 7.32 13.20
CA ARG A 930 -42.10 8.08 14.40
C ARG A 930 -41.68 9.51 14.03
N GLN A 931 -42.05 10.49 14.84
CA GLN A 931 -41.77 11.91 14.59
C GLN A 931 -40.50 12.38 15.32
N PHE A 932 -39.74 13.30 14.72
CA PHE A 932 -38.52 13.89 15.27
C PHE A 932 -38.39 15.37 14.90
N HIS A 933 -37.76 16.16 15.74
CA HIS A 933 -37.41 17.56 15.48
C HIS A 933 -36.00 17.66 14.89
N THR A 934 -35.83 18.48 13.87
CA THR A 934 -34.54 18.75 13.22
C THR A 934 -34.40 20.22 12.82
N CYS A 935 -33.18 20.66 12.56
CA CYS A 935 -32.91 22.02 12.07
C CYS A 935 -33.70 22.33 10.77
N PRO A 936 -34.35 23.50 10.65
CA PRO A 936 -35.12 23.90 9.46
C PRO A 936 -34.24 24.18 8.22
N LYS A 937 -32.93 24.38 8.39
CA LYS A 937 -32.03 24.72 7.28
C LYS A 937 -31.92 23.58 6.25
N PRO A 938 -31.59 23.89 4.99
CA PRO A 938 -31.30 22.88 3.96
C PRO A 938 -30.18 21.93 4.43
N ARG A 939 -30.20 20.67 3.94
CA ARG A 939 -29.39 19.55 4.45
C ARG A 939 -27.89 19.85 4.56
N GLU A 940 -27.37 20.72 3.70
CA GLU A 940 -25.96 21.15 3.65
C GLU A 940 -25.57 22.15 4.75
N GLN A 941 -26.55 22.73 5.45
CA GLN A 941 -26.36 23.82 6.42
C GLN A 941 -27.01 23.51 7.79
N GLN A 942 -27.41 22.26 8.04
CA GLN A 942 -28.02 21.85 9.30
C GLN A 942 -26.96 21.70 10.39
N CYS A 943 -27.27 22.20 11.60
CA CYS A 943 -26.39 22.12 12.77
C CYS A 943 -26.40 20.76 13.50
N GLY A 944 -26.94 19.72 12.85
CA GLY A 944 -27.00 18.36 13.42
C GLY A 944 -27.96 18.18 14.60
N PHE A 945 -28.80 19.18 14.91
CA PHE A 945 -29.82 19.04 15.96
C PHE A 945 -30.86 17.99 15.57
N PHE A 946 -31.05 17.01 16.45
CA PHE A 946 -32.01 15.92 16.29
C PHE A 946 -32.57 15.55 17.68
N GLN A 947 -33.88 15.44 17.79
CA GLN A 947 -34.57 14.99 19.00
C GLN A 947 -35.83 14.25 18.59
N TRP A 948 -36.17 13.12 19.22
CA TRP A 948 -37.45 12.50 18.92
C TRP A 948 -38.61 13.34 19.48
N ALA A 949 -39.72 13.43 18.75
CA ALA A 949 -40.88 14.22 19.19
C ALA A 949 -41.57 13.60 20.43
N ASP A 950 -41.31 12.32 20.71
CA ASP A 950 -41.76 11.59 21.90
C ASP A 950 -40.73 11.62 23.06
N GLU A 951 -39.55 12.23 22.87
CA GLU A 951 -38.55 12.43 23.93
C GLU A 951 -38.84 13.65 24.82
N ASN A 952 -40.02 14.28 24.66
CA ASN A 952 -40.58 15.25 25.61
C ASN A 952 -41.79 14.64 26.36
N VAL A 953 -41.59 13.50 27.01
CA VAL A 953 -42.48 13.04 28.08
C VAL A 953 -41.60 12.72 29.28
N ALA A 954 -41.52 13.61 30.26
CA ALA A 954 -41.12 13.19 31.59
C ALA A 954 -42.32 12.41 32.18
N PRO A 955 -42.09 11.46 33.10
CA PRO A 955 -43.21 10.74 33.68
C PRO A 955 -44.06 11.77 34.42
N GLY A 956 -45.35 11.79 34.10
CA GLY A 956 -46.35 11.61 35.15
C GLY A 956 -45.78 11.62 36.56
N PRO A 957 -46.00 12.60 37.47
CA PRO A 957 -46.28 12.15 38.82
C PRO A 957 -47.58 11.31 38.76
N SER A 958 -48.48 11.51 39.66
CA SER A 958 -49.57 12.35 39.20
C SER A 958 -49.10 13.49 38.22
N GLY A 959 -48.86 13.13 36.94
CA GLY A 959 -48.95 13.90 35.67
C GLY A 959 -47.89 14.88 35.09
N ASP A 960 -46.64 14.51 34.78
CA ASP A 960 -45.56 15.26 34.11
C ASP A 960 -45.19 16.64 34.70
N ASP A 961 -44.17 17.24 34.09
CA ASP A 961 -43.82 18.66 33.99
C ASP A 961 -42.98 19.30 35.07
N SER A 962 -41.69 19.52 34.74
CA SER A 962 -41.20 20.88 34.40
C SER A 962 -39.69 20.89 34.13
N LEU A 963 -39.36 21.09 32.84
CA LEU A 963 -38.50 22.17 32.32
C LEU A 963 -37.15 22.42 33.02
N ASN A 964 -36.06 22.05 32.35
CA ASN A 964 -35.26 22.89 31.44
C ASN A 964 -34.19 23.71 32.17
N HIS A 965 -32.91 23.38 31.91
CA HIS A 965 -32.08 24.05 30.89
C HIS A 965 -31.72 25.47 31.34
N PHE A 966 -30.47 25.84 31.57
CA PHE A 966 -29.21 25.73 30.81
C PHE A 966 -28.64 27.16 30.92
N GLY A 967 -27.34 27.33 30.71
CA GLY A 967 -26.71 28.66 30.69
C GLY A 967 -25.51 28.70 31.63
N SER A 968 -24.38 28.14 31.26
CA SER A 968 -23.46 28.59 30.21
C SER A 968 -22.64 29.81 30.62
N ASN A 969 -21.33 29.62 30.44
CA ASN A 969 -20.28 30.59 30.22
C ASN A 969 -19.85 31.54 31.34
N GLY A 970 -18.54 31.54 31.58
CA GLY A 970 -17.89 32.58 32.35
C GLY A 970 -16.46 32.29 32.76
N TYR A 971 -15.57 32.14 31.78
CA TYR A 971 -14.20 32.67 31.78
C TYR A 971 -13.27 32.54 33.01
N SER A 972 -12.05 32.13 32.66
CA SER A 972 -10.76 32.67 33.14
C SER A 972 -10.02 31.96 34.28
N ARG A 973 -8.83 31.50 33.87
CA ARG A 973 -7.52 31.74 34.50
C ARG A 973 -7.30 31.21 35.91
N GLY A 974 -6.23 30.41 36.02
CA GLY A 974 -5.30 30.58 37.13
C GLY A 974 -4.89 29.30 37.83
N LEU A 975 -3.73 28.78 37.40
CA LEU A 975 -2.56 28.55 38.24
C LEU A 975 -2.73 27.89 39.63
N GLY A 976 -2.00 26.78 39.78
CA GLY A 976 -1.26 26.46 41.00
C GLY A 976 -2.06 25.84 42.14
N SER A 977 -1.83 24.57 42.48
CA SER A 977 -0.69 24.09 43.29
C SER A 977 -1.02 24.12 44.79
N LYS A 978 -1.04 22.91 45.38
CA LYS A 978 -0.78 22.59 46.80
C LYS A 978 -1.81 23.15 47.80
N ALA A 979 -2.06 22.58 48.97
CA ALA A 979 -1.84 21.30 49.61
C ALA A 979 -2.47 21.46 51.02
N LYS A 980 -3.01 20.37 51.59
CA LYS A 980 -3.21 20.10 53.04
C LYS A 980 -4.13 21.08 53.82
N ARG A 981 -5.33 20.66 54.28
CA ARG A 981 -5.67 20.00 55.58
C ARG A 981 -5.19 20.78 56.83
N PRO A 982 -5.91 20.79 57.99
CA PRO A 982 -6.94 19.85 58.51
C PRO A 982 -8.26 20.55 58.98
N GLY A 983 -9.45 19.91 59.09
CA GLY A 983 -9.94 18.98 60.12
C GLY A 983 -10.61 19.75 61.29
N SER A 984 -11.94 19.78 61.50
CA SER A 984 -12.80 18.73 62.08
C SER A 984 -14.32 18.99 61.78
N LEU A 985 -15.10 17.99 61.32
CA LEU A 985 -16.15 17.20 62.02
C LEU A 985 -17.40 18.03 62.44
N SER A 986 -18.59 17.82 61.86
CA SER A 986 -19.52 16.75 62.26
C SER A 986 -20.65 16.41 61.24
N SER A 987 -21.07 15.13 61.27
CA SER A 987 -22.33 14.48 60.82
C SER A 987 -22.91 14.79 59.41
N GLY A 988 -23.14 13.86 58.49
CA GLY A 988 -23.31 12.41 58.54
C GLY A 988 -24.39 12.02 57.53
N SER A 989 -24.02 11.84 56.25
CA SER A 989 -24.92 11.51 55.13
C SER A 989 -24.64 10.12 54.55
N ALA A 990 -25.70 9.48 54.04
CA ALA A 990 -25.73 8.10 53.58
C ALA A 990 -24.66 7.75 52.53
N ALA A 991 -24.09 6.55 52.70
CA ALA A 991 -22.88 6.05 52.08
C ALA A 991 -22.97 5.85 50.55
N LYS A 992 -22.06 6.48 49.80
CA LYS A 992 -21.67 6.05 48.44
C LYS A 992 -20.48 5.09 48.54
N LYS A 993 -20.58 3.90 47.94
CA LYS A 993 -19.48 2.92 47.86
C LYS A 993 -18.23 3.55 47.19
N PRO A 994 -17.02 3.38 47.75
CA PRO A 994 -15.80 3.95 47.19
C PRO A 994 -15.36 3.18 45.93
N ARG A 995 -14.84 3.91 44.94
CA ARG A 995 -14.26 3.32 43.73
C ARG A 995 -13.03 2.49 44.11
N THR A 996 -13.04 1.24 43.67
CA THR A 996 -11.98 0.27 43.87
C THR A 996 -11.01 0.28 42.69
N CYS A 997 -9.75 -0.06 42.94
CA CYS A 997 -8.74 -0.20 41.90
C CYS A 997 -9.20 -1.23 40.85
N SER A 998 -9.08 -0.91 39.56
CA SER A 998 -9.53 -1.81 38.48
C SER A 998 -8.63 -3.04 38.25
N VAL A 999 -7.57 -3.20 39.05
CA VAL A 999 -6.65 -4.36 38.99
C VAL A 999 -6.82 -5.27 40.20
N CYS A 1000 -6.81 -4.74 41.44
CA CYS A 1000 -6.91 -5.57 42.64
C CYS A 1000 -8.23 -5.38 43.43
N HIS A 1001 -9.12 -4.51 42.95
CA HIS A 1001 -10.41 -4.21 43.57
C HIS A 1001 -10.35 -3.71 45.02
N GLN A 1002 -9.18 -3.27 45.49
CA GLN A 1002 -9.08 -2.60 46.78
C GLN A 1002 -9.25 -1.08 46.62
N PRO A 1003 -9.95 -0.41 47.56
CA PRO A 1003 -10.08 1.04 47.56
C PRO A 1003 -8.75 1.69 47.97
N GLY A 1004 -8.57 2.97 47.62
CA GLY A 1004 -7.44 3.79 48.09
C GLY A 1004 -6.25 3.92 47.13
N HIS A 1005 -6.27 3.27 45.97
CA HIS A 1005 -5.28 3.49 44.91
C HIS A 1005 -5.90 3.23 43.52
N THR A 1006 -5.19 3.64 42.47
CA THR A 1006 -5.65 3.46 41.07
C THR A 1006 -4.84 2.38 40.38
N ARG A 1007 -5.25 1.94 39.19
CA ARG A 1007 -4.49 0.96 38.39
C ARG A 1007 -2.99 1.31 38.26
N LYS A 1008 -2.66 2.60 38.06
CA LYS A 1008 -1.28 3.09 37.91
C LYS A 1008 -0.44 2.97 39.18
N THR A 1009 -1.07 2.86 40.34
CA THR A 1009 -0.41 2.79 41.65
C THR A 1009 -0.74 1.50 42.40
N CYS A 1010 -1.22 0.49 41.68
CA CYS A 1010 -1.59 -0.78 42.26
C CYS A 1010 -0.35 -1.62 42.56
N PRO A 1011 -0.18 -2.12 43.80
CA PRO A 1011 0.95 -2.97 44.17
C PRO A 1011 1.02 -4.28 43.36
N GLN A 1012 -0.10 -4.66 42.73
CA GLN A 1012 -0.24 -5.86 41.91
C GLN A 1012 -0.17 -5.58 40.40
N ASN A 1013 0.09 -4.33 39.99
CA ASN A 1013 0.21 -3.95 38.59
C ASN A 1013 1.69 -4.07 38.15
N HIS A 1014 2.08 -5.32 37.84
CA HIS A 1014 3.35 -5.69 37.20
C HIS A 1014 3.27 -5.59 35.67
#